data_AF-A0AAD8YED7-F1
#
_entry.id   AF-A0AAD8YED7-F1
#
_cell.length_a   1.000
_cell.length_b   1.000
_cell.length_c   1.000
_cell.angle_alpha   90.00
_cell.angle_beta   90.00
_cell.angle_gamma   90.00
#
_symmetry.space_group_name_H-M   'P 1'
#
loop_
_entity.id
_entity.type
_entity.pdbx_description
1 polymer ?
#
loop_
_entity_poly.entity_id
_entity_poly.type
_entity_poly.pdbx_seq_one_letter_code
_entity_poly.pdbx_strand_id
1 'polypeptide(L)'
;EEAKLDGERIKHPIHTKQRWIKNNNNTNTTQNKMEDNNGTEVWDRTDDPYFVDKAWLDTIVVVGLTCFVLCLMKLSKVATSKMGMIFGMIGMTALVAGYWADEAYTYDDGRWLIAVSMAPGILLGLTSALSVEITSLPELVGAYNGFGGFAAALEAIALYVDPNAKNFLRGGHFIDEKTQAMLWVQAIALVLSIVIGMMTFTGSMIACLKLHGTIASKPRVIPYRSIITLLLFAAMVLFGTLSFTAGQDWNDRVLGLTFIIIVSFLASVYGVIAVMAIGGGDMPVSISFLNALSGMSTSAAGFMLSNEALVVSGAFICCSGIILTLVMCKNMNRSISKVLVGGFGDGGGGSSSAKAKSEKVVGTVKEATAWDVFELLTNARKVIIVPGYGMAVAKAQHACAELACKLRAKDINVLFAIHPVAGRMPGHMNVLLAEAKVPYDITFALDDINADFADTDVALVLGANDIVNPGAQTDSDSPIAGMPVLEVWKATHTICMKRSLNVGYAGVDNPLFVNDNNMMFLGDAKTSLLKLISLLDEPSAHFSTPASSLFMGSGESMRDIEAPKPKRKTHQRVKSVDPFLARISELQSNAFLKVGVVREIADEFEARVAMTPDIAKRLLKSGIQVVLETNAGIGGGFLDGAYAEVGCKILNSAQEVYDSAGIVIKIREPIMHPVGLKHEIEMMTAGSTLIAPVSPQTENGRILMDRAKEAGVNLLAVDAIPRISRAQNLDTLSSQSKIAGYRAVIEAAYIYQRFMNGEVTSAGSFGACKVLVIGAGVAGLAAIATASNMGAIVRAFDTRLECREQVESLGGEFLVPKFDEEDEEGDMEGTGYSRLMSEEYYLKEMELFSEQAKECQIIITTAAIPGRPAPKLIMKDAVDNMAPGSVIVDLAASTGGNCQLTKPGSTWTYDQRVTIVAYDNLSSRMSWQASSMYANNMANLLDLLCKEHKFVLDMEDPVVRGMTVVLDNTITWPPPKSVTQTKATPTQSSNQKKESKKKDLIIVQKAKAPSMFSKRLFDLATVGDFCAIFCFIGFFVIVGFFAPISFVNQLLYFILAGFLGFYLIWAVEPALFSPLMSTSNSLSGVVILGGILMASEPSGSPTNVLACSAIAVSTINVVGGFSISYRMLLMFKKEE
;
A
#
# COMPACT_ATOMS: atom_id res chain seq x y z
N GLU A 1 75.65 -22.43 36.06
CA GLU A 1 75.87 -23.80 36.54
C GLU A 1 74.56 -24.37 37.05
N GLU A 2 74.42 -25.68 36.87
CA GLU A 2 73.20 -26.47 36.84
C GLU A 2 72.49 -26.70 38.19
N ALA A 3 71.16 -26.83 38.09
CA ALA A 3 70.29 -27.90 38.61
C ALA A 3 70.35 -28.39 40.07
N LYS A 4 69.14 -28.57 40.65
CA LYS A 4 68.54 -29.80 41.26
C LYS A 4 67.62 -29.40 42.42
N LEU A 5 66.29 -29.52 42.26
CA LEU A 5 65.42 -30.70 42.42
C LEU A 5 64.95 -30.95 43.86
N ASP A 6 63.62 -30.88 43.97
CA ASP A 6 62.68 -31.73 44.72
C ASP A 6 62.46 -31.64 46.23
N GLY A 7 61.16 -31.54 46.56
CA GLY A 7 60.59 -31.80 47.88
C GLY A 7 59.12 -31.35 47.99
N GLU A 8 58.18 -32.04 47.35
CA GLU A 8 56.73 -31.90 47.60
C GLU A 8 56.35 -32.28 49.05
N ARG A 9 55.46 -31.50 49.71
CA ARG A 9 54.08 -31.92 50.07
C ARG A 9 53.35 -30.97 51.07
N ILE A 10 52.29 -30.35 50.56
CA ILE A 10 50.91 -30.15 51.09
C ILE A 10 50.69 -29.42 52.45
N LYS A 11 50.09 -28.21 52.42
CA LYS A 11 48.70 -27.86 52.88
C LYS A 11 48.51 -26.32 53.02
N HIS A 12 47.45 -25.80 52.38
CA HIS A 12 46.86 -24.43 52.41
C HIS A 12 46.76 -23.77 53.82
N PRO A 13 46.57 -22.43 53.99
CA PRO A 13 45.74 -21.55 53.14
C PRO A 13 46.19 -20.06 52.95
N ILE A 14 45.57 -19.39 51.97
CA ILE A 14 45.30 -17.93 51.89
C ILE A 14 46.51 -16.96 51.86
N HIS A 15 46.70 -16.26 50.73
CA HIS A 15 46.78 -14.78 50.66
C HIS A 15 46.97 -14.30 49.21
N THR A 16 45.88 -14.07 48.49
CA THR A 16 45.85 -13.27 47.25
C THR A 16 45.15 -11.94 47.54
N LYS A 17 45.91 -10.97 48.05
CA LYS A 17 45.58 -9.54 48.07
C LYS A 17 46.89 -8.76 48.09
N GLN A 18 47.52 -8.54 46.93
CA GLN A 18 48.54 -7.47 46.76
C GLN A 18 49.12 -7.29 45.34
N ARG A 19 48.40 -7.63 44.25
CA ARG A 19 48.91 -7.36 42.89
C ARG A 19 48.44 -6.06 42.25
N TRP A 20 47.56 -5.29 42.91
CA TRP A 20 47.05 -4.01 42.40
C TRP A 20 47.73 -2.76 42.99
N ILE A 21 48.73 -2.91 43.88
CA ILE A 21 49.45 -1.78 44.50
C ILE A 21 50.94 -1.72 44.09
N LYS A 22 51.50 -2.75 43.45
CA LYS A 22 52.95 -2.82 43.18
C LYS A 22 53.42 -2.43 41.76
N ASN A 23 52.52 -2.18 40.81
CA ASN A 23 52.94 -1.72 39.47
C ASN A 23 53.04 -0.20 39.31
N ASN A 24 52.76 0.59 40.34
CA ASN A 24 52.86 2.06 40.27
C ASN A 24 54.20 2.66 40.72
N ASN A 25 55.25 1.86 40.97
CA ASN A 25 56.50 2.38 41.54
C ASN A 25 57.80 1.98 40.84
N ASN A 26 57.80 1.44 39.61
CA ASN A 26 59.06 1.27 38.87
C ASN A 26 58.87 1.00 37.37
N THR A 27 58.70 2.05 36.58
CA THR A 27 59.13 2.06 35.17
C THR A 27 59.63 3.46 34.83
N ASN A 28 60.96 3.62 34.84
CA ASN A 28 61.63 4.72 34.17
C ASN A 28 61.40 4.58 32.65
N THR A 29 60.37 5.23 32.14
CA THR A 29 60.31 5.66 30.73
C THR A 29 60.50 7.16 30.71
N THR A 30 61.59 7.60 30.08
CA THR A 30 61.94 9.02 29.86
C THR A 30 60.79 9.74 29.17
N GLN A 31 60.01 10.51 29.93
CA GLN A 31 58.99 11.44 29.44
C GLN A 31 59.67 12.73 29.01
N ASN A 32 59.65 13.05 27.71
CA ASN A 32 60.16 14.32 27.20
C ASN A 32 59.13 15.42 27.48
N LYS A 33 59.53 16.41 28.30
CA LYS A 33 58.79 17.65 28.56
C LYS A 33 59.16 18.68 27.50
N MET A 34 58.19 19.30 26.83
CA MET A 34 58.38 20.54 26.09
C MET A 34 57.43 21.61 26.59
N GLU A 35 57.96 22.79 26.91
CA GLU A 35 57.21 24.00 27.23
C GLU A 35 56.87 24.75 25.93
N ASP A 36 55.61 25.15 25.74
CA ASP A 36 55.22 26.19 24.79
C ASP A 36 55.56 27.57 25.38
N ASN A 37 55.90 28.54 24.52
CA ASN A 37 56.28 29.92 24.81
C ASN A 37 55.25 30.74 25.61
N ASN A 38 54.09 30.17 25.94
CA ASN A 38 53.06 30.78 26.79
C ASN A 38 52.85 30.10 28.16
N GLY A 39 53.69 29.14 28.55
CA GLY A 39 53.69 28.58 29.91
C GLY A 39 52.48 27.70 30.26
N THR A 40 51.72 27.22 29.27
CA THR A 40 50.68 26.19 29.46
C THR A 40 51.25 24.80 29.19
N GLU A 41 51.19 23.93 30.21
CA GLU A 41 51.58 22.53 30.11
C GLU A 41 50.63 21.78 29.16
N VAL A 42 51.15 21.24 28.05
CA VAL A 42 50.40 20.38 27.12
C VAL A 42 50.98 18.97 27.21
N TRP A 43 50.12 18.01 27.54
CA TRP A 43 50.46 16.58 27.64
C TRP A 43 50.32 15.91 26.27
N ASP A 44 51.41 15.39 25.71
CA ASP A 44 51.37 14.56 24.50
C ASP A 44 50.88 13.14 24.87
N ARG A 45 49.78 12.70 24.24
CA ARG A 45 49.12 11.40 24.49
C ARG A 45 49.45 10.33 23.43
N THR A 46 50.38 10.61 22.53
CA THR A 46 50.63 9.73 21.37
C THR A 46 51.44 8.45 21.68
N ASP A 47 52.11 8.37 22.84
CA ASP A 47 52.95 7.23 23.26
C ASP A 47 52.30 6.29 24.30
N ASP A 48 50.99 6.39 24.55
CA ASP A 48 50.29 5.50 25.48
C ASP A 48 49.85 4.18 24.79
N PRO A 49 50.44 3.01 25.12
CA PRO A 49 50.11 1.73 24.46
C PRO A 49 48.64 1.31 24.64
N TYR A 50 47.91 1.90 25.59
CA TYR A 50 46.46 1.68 25.76
C TYR A 50 45.59 2.46 24.76
N PHE A 51 46.14 3.44 24.03
CA PHE A 51 45.38 4.25 23.07
C PHE A 51 45.14 3.50 21.74
N VAL A 52 46.08 2.64 21.33
CA VAL A 52 45.96 1.80 20.11
C VAL A 52 45.03 0.60 20.36
N ASP A 53 44.99 0.07 21.59
CA ASP A 53 44.20 -1.12 21.96
C ASP A 53 42.67 -0.90 22.04
N LYS A 54 42.17 0.35 22.11
CA LYS A 54 40.71 0.62 22.11
C LYS A 54 40.11 0.94 20.74
N ALA A 55 40.92 1.38 19.77
CA ALA A 55 40.42 1.89 18.49
C ALA A 55 39.71 0.80 17.65
N TRP A 56 40.11 -0.46 17.78
CA TRP A 56 39.51 -1.55 17.01
C TRP A 56 38.10 -1.92 17.50
N LEU A 57 37.85 -1.92 18.82
CA LEU A 57 36.51 -2.20 19.35
C LEU A 57 35.54 -1.07 19.00
N ASP A 58 35.95 0.19 19.14
CA ASP A 58 35.14 1.34 18.72
C ASP A 58 34.81 1.26 17.22
N THR A 59 35.76 0.80 16.39
CA THR A 59 35.51 0.53 14.97
C THR A 59 34.46 -0.57 14.77
N ILE A 60 34.53 -1.67 15.52
CA ILE A 60 33.51 -2.74 15.48
C ILE A 60 32.14 -2.21 15.90
N VAL A 61 32.08 -1.37 16.93
CA VAL A 61 30.83 -0.74 17.38
C VAL A 61 30.21 0.10 16.27
N VAL A 62 31.00 0.95 15.61
CA VAL A 62 30.55 1.76 14.47
C VAL A 62 30.07 0.88 13.32
N VAL A 63 30.81 -0.18 12.98
CA VAL A 63 30.42 -1.14 11.93
C VAL A 63 29.11 -1.84 12.30
N GLY A 64 28.98 -2.31 13.54
CA GLY A 64 27.78 -2.98 14.04
C GLY A 64 26.54 -2.09 13.99
N LEU A 65 26.65 -0.84 14.45
CA LEU A 65 25.57 0.14 14.40
C LEU A 65 25.23 0.54 12.96
N THR A 66 26.23 0.67 12.08
CA THR A 66 26.00 0.90 10.65
C THR A 66 25.24 -0.27 10.02
N CYS A 67 25.57 -1.50 10.38
CA CYS A 67 24.83 -2.69 9.97
C CYS A 67 23.39 -2.68 10.48
N PHE A 68 23.11 -2.18 11.70
CA PHE A 68 21.73 -2.01 12.20
C PHE A 68 20.96 -0.95 11.39
N VAL A 69 21.60 0.16 11.04
CA VAL A 69 21.01 1.17 10.14
C VAL A 69 20.69 0.56 8.77
N LEU A 70 21.64 -0.18 8.17
CA LEU A 70 21.44 -0.86 6.90
C LEU A 70 20.35 -1.94 6.98
N CYS A 71 20.24 -2.62 8.13
CA CYS A 71 19.18 -3.59 8.41
C CYS A 71 17.81 -2.93 8.27
N LEU A 72 17.55 -1.86 9.03
CA LEU A 72 16.29 -1.13 9.00
C LEU A 72 16.02 -0.48 7.64
N MET A 73 17.05 0.13 7.02
CA MET A 73 16.92 0.78 5.71
C MET A 73 16.52 -0.21 4.62
N LYS A 74 17.15 -1.39 4.56
CA LYS A 74 16.85 -2.42 3.55
C LYS A 74 15.56 -3.19 3.88
N LEU A 75 15.10 -3.15 5.13
CA LEU A 75 13.80 -3.70 5.54
C LEU A 75 12.61 -2.81 5.10
N SER A 76 12.84 -1.65 4.50
CA SER A 76 11.77 -0.77 4.02
C SER A 76 10.94 -1.35 2.87
N LYS A 77 11.53 -2.21 2.04
CA LYS A 77 10.89 -2.81 0.86
C LYS A 77 11.01 -4.32 0.85
N VAL A 78 9.97 -5.02 0.38
CA VAL A 78 9.95 -6.50 0.33
C VAL A 78 11.16 -7.05 -0.45
N ALA A 79 11.50 -6.42 -1.59
CA ALA A 79 12.60 -6.85 -2.45
C ALA A 79 13.99 -6.83 -1.77
N THR A 80 14.24 -5.86 -0.88
CA THR A 80 15.55 -5.71 -0.18
C THR A 80 15.56 -6.27 1.23
N SER A 81 14.40 -6.63 1.77
CA SER A 81 14.19 -7.05 3.17
C SER A 81 15.12 -8.17 3.63
N LYS A 82 15.36 -9.18 2.78
CA LYS A 82 16.25 -10.31 3.06
C LYS A 82 17.70 -9.86 3.30
N MET A 83 18.20 -8.93 2.47
CA MET A 83 19.54 -8.36 2.64
C MET A 83 19.61 -7.51 3.92
N GLY A 84 18.53 -6.78 4.25
CA GLY A 84 18.43 -6.07 5.53
C GLY A 84 18.60 -7.00 6.72
N MET A 85 17.92 -8.14 6.71
CA MET A 85 18.05 -9.14 7.78
C MET A 85 19.50 -9.64 7.95
N ILE A 86 20.20 -9.89 6.84
CA ILE A 86 21.60 -10.32 6.85
C ILE A 86 22.50 -9.25 7.48
N PHE A 87 22.31 -7.97 7.15
CA PHE A 87 23.05 -6.89 7.80
C PHE A 87 22.82 -6.87 9.32
N GLY A 88 21.58 -7.08 9.77
CA GLY A 88 21.27 -7.16 11.20
C GLY A 88 22.02 -8.29 11.91
N MET A 89 22.06 -9.49 11.31
CA MET A 89 22.79 -10.64 11.85
C MET A 89 24.31 -10.39 11.88
N ILE A 90 24.87 -9.81 10.81
CA ILE A 90 26.29 -9.46 10.75
C ILE A 90 26.64 -8.43 11.83
N GLY A 91 25.84 -7.38 11.97
CA GLY A 91 26.06 -6.34 12.97
C GLY A 91 26.02 -6.88 14.39
N MET A 92 25.02 -7.70 14.72
CA MET A 92 24.90 -8.31 16.04
C MET A 92 26.07 -9.24 16.34
N THR A 93 26.46 -10.07 15.37
CA THR A 93 27.59 -11.00 15.51
C THR A 93 28.90 -10.25 15.70
N ALA A 94 29.14 -9.18 14.94
CA ALA A 94 30.31 -8.34 15.07
C ALA A 94 30.41 -7.71 16.45
N LEU A 95 29.29 -7.13 16.96
CA LEU A 95 29.24 -6.56 18.30
C LEU A 95 29.53 -7.63 19.38
N VAL A 96 28.81 -8.75 19.37
CA VAL A 96 29.01 -9.82 20.36
C VAL A 96 30.44 -10.35 20.31
N ALA A 97 30.98 -10.61 19.12
CA ALA A 97 32.34 -11.10 18.96
C ALA A 97 33.40 -10.07 19.40
N GLY A 98 33.20 -8.79 19.10
CA GLY A 98 34.11 -7.72 19.52
C GLY A 98 34.18 -7.59 21.04
N TYR A 99 33.03 -7.50 21.71
CA TYR A 99 32.98 -7.43 23.17
C TYR A 99 33.47 -8.72 23.85
N TRP A 100 33.27 -9.88 23.22
CA TRP A 100 33.80 -11.15 23.71
C TRP A 100 35.32 -11.30 23.52
N ALA A 101 35.89 -10.70 22.48
CA ALA A 101 37.32 -10.75 22.19
C ALA A 101 38.15 -9.74 22.99
N ASP A 102 37.55 -8.65 23.46
CA ASP A 102 38.27 -7.61 24.19
C ASP A 102 38.70 -8.11 25.59
N GLU A 103 40.02 -8.11 25.81
CA GLU A 103 40.68 -8.51 27.07
C GLU A 103 40.40 -7.52 28.21
N ALA A 104 40.02 -6.27 27.91
CA ALA A 104 39.60 -5.30 28.92
C ALA A 104 38.24 -5.65 29.53
N TYR A 105 37.38 -6.37 28.80
CA TYR A 105 36.04 -6.73 29.24
C TYR A 105 35.90 -8.21 29.60
N THR A 106 36.78 -9.07 29.10
CA THR A 106 36.76 -10.51 29.37
C THR A 106 38.11 -11.00 29.91
N TYR A 107 38.14 -11.42 31.18
CA TYR A 107 39.29 -12.15 31.72
C TYR A 107 39.40 -13.53 31.04
N ASP A 108 40.62 -14.01 30.79
CA ASP A 108 40.86 -15.31 30.14
C ASP A 108 40.14 -16.49 30.85
N ASP A 109 39.99 -16.44 32.18
CA ASP A 109 39.26 -17.45 32.96
C ASP A 109 37.72 -17.33 32.86
N GLY A 110 37.17 -16.26 32.27
CA GLY A 110 35.73 -15.96 32.18
C GLY A 110 35.11 -16.07 30.77
N ARG A 111 35.93 -16.12 29.71
CA ARG A 111 35.45 -16.18 28.30
C ARG A 111 34.57 -17.39 28.00
N TRP A 112 34.85 -18.53 28.61
CA TRP A 112 34.05 -19.76 28.45
C TRP A 112 32.68 -19.65 29.12
N LEU A 113 32.56 -18.85 30.20
CA LEU A 113 31.31 -18.66 30.94
C LEU A 113 30.27 -17.95 30.07
N ILE A 114 30.70 -16.98 29.27
CA ILE A 114 29.85 -16.28 28.29
C ILE A 114 29.31 -17.29 27.27
N ALA A 115 30.18 -18.11 26.67
CA ALA A 115 29.77 -19.12 25.68
C ALA A 115 28.79 -20.15 26.26
N VAL A 116 29.03 -20.63 27.49
CA VAL A 116 28.13 -21.54 28.19
C VAL A 116 26.78 -20.88 28.51
N SER A 117 26.78 -19.59 28.85
CA SER A 117 25.55 -18.83 29.16
C SER A 117 24.70 -18.57 27.91
N MET A 118 25.33 -18.46 26.73
CA MET A 118 24.61 -18.34 25.46
C MET A 118 23.92 -19.65 25.05
N ALA A 119 24.48 -20.81 25.40
CA ALA A 119 23.97 -22.11 24.98
C ALA A 119 22.47 -22.36 25.27
N PRO A 120 21.93 -22.13 26.49
CA PRO A 120 20.49 -22.28 26.74
C PRO A 120 19.65 -21.30 25.92
N GLY A 121 20.15 -20.07 25.70
CA GLY A 121 19.45 -19.08 24.88
C GLY A 121 19.42 -19.45 23.39
N ILE A 122 20.53 -19.99 22.85
CA ILE A 122 20.58 -20.53 21.48
C ILE A 122 19.58 -21.67 21.33
N LEU A 123 19.60 -22.63 22.27
CA LEU A 123 18.72 -23.79 22.23
C LEU A 123 17.24 -23.37 22.29
N LEU A 124 16.86 -22.55 23.27
CA LEU A 124 15.47 -22.11 23.44
C LEU A 124 15.02 -21.19 22.31
N GLY A 125 15.85 -20.25 21.86
CA GLY A 125 15.55 -19.34 20.76
C GLY A 125 15.36 -20.07 19.43
N LEU A 126 16.26 -21.00 19.10
CA LEU A 126 16.17 -21.75 17.85
C LEU A 126 14.99 -22.74 17.86
N THR A 127 14.80 -23.48 18.96
CA THR A 127 13.69 -24.43 19.06
C THR A 127 12.33 -23.74 19.02
N SER A 128 12.15 -22.62 19.72
CA SER A 128 10.89 -21.84 19.67
C SER A 128 10.64 -21.21 18.31
N ALA A 129 11.66 -20.66 17.64
CA ALA A 129 11.50 -20.08 16.29
C ALA A 129 11.17 -21.11 15.19
N LEU A 130 11.72 -22.32 15.29
CA LEU A 130 11.49 -23.39 14.32
C LEU A 130 10.17 -24.13 14.55
N SER A 131 9.75 -24.28 15.80
CA SER A 131 8.55 -25.06 16.15
C SER A 131 7.24 -24.25 16.09
N VAL A 132 7.29 -22.93 16.19
CA VAL A 132 6.08 -22.10 16.22
C VAL A 132 5.33 -22.10 14.88
N GLU A 133 4.01 -22.20 14.97
CA GLU A 133 3.10 -21.98 13.84
C GLU A 133 2.97 -20.48 13.55
N ILE A 134 2.87 -20.09 12.28
CA ILE A 134 2.75 -18.68 11.88
C ILE A 134 1.48 -18.02 12.46
N THR A 135 0.42 -18.80 12.71
CA THR A 135 -0.80 -18.34 13.37
C THR A 135 -0.60 -17.91 14.83
N SER A 136 0.41 -18.47 15.52
CA SER A 136 0.76 -18.18 16.91
C SER A 136 1.92 -17.19 17.04
N LEU A 137 2.39 -16.64 15.92
CA LEU A 137 3.46 -15.64 15.87
C LEU A 137 3.22 -14.41 16.79
N PRO A 138 1.99 -13.87 16.95
CA PRO A 138 1.72 -12.78 17.89
C PRO A 138 2.15 -13.05 19.33
N GLU A 139 1.99 -14.28 19.80
CA GLU A 139 2.37 -14.67 21.17
C GLU A 139 3.88 -14.75 21.32
N LEU A 140 4.57 -15.37 20.36
CA LEU A 140 6.03 -15.53 20.45
C LEU A 140 6.76 -14.18 20.34
N VAL A 141 6.35 -13.32 19.39
CA VAL A 141 6.93 -11.98 19.23
C VAL A 141 6.65 -11.13 20.48
N GLY A 142 5.45 -11.23 21.05
CA GLY A 142 5.14 -10.62 22.34
C GLY A 142 6.05 -11.11 23.46
N ALA A 143 6.34 -12.42 23.53
CA ALA A 143 7.20 -12.99 24.56
C ALA A 143 8.65 -12.48 24.46
N TYR A 144 9.19 -12.41 23.24
CA TYR A 144 10.53 -11.87 22.99
C TYR A 144 10.67 -10.40 23.43
N ASN A 145 9.63 -9.56 23.26
CA ASN A 145 9.66 -8.19 23.82
C ASN A 145 9.93 -8.20 25.33
N GLY A 146 9.24 -9.11 26.03
CA GLY A 146 9.37 -9.25 27.47
C GLY A 146 10.77 -9.68 27.89
N PHE A 147 11.40 -10.60 27.16
CA PHE A 147 12.75 -11.08 27.47
C PHE A 147 13.83 -9.99 27.31
N GLY A 148 13.69 -9.11 26.31
CA GLY A 148 14.64 -7.99 26.14
C GLY A 148 14.63 -7.03 27.33
N GLY A 149 13.42 -6.63 27.77
CA GLY A 149 13.27 -5.82 28.99
C GLY A 149 13.72 -6.55 30.26
N PHE A 150 13.45 -7.86 30.36
CA PHE A 150 13.89 -8.65 31.51
C PHE A 150 15.42 -8.74 31.61
N ALA A 151 16.11 -8.95 30.50
CA ALA A 151 17.57 -8.98 30.48
C ALA A 151 18.19 -7.64 30.93
N ALA A 152 17.65 -6.52 30.45
CA ALA A 152 18.12 -5.18 30.86
C ALA A 152 17.88 -4.91 32.36
N ALA A 153 16.78 -5.41 32.92
CA ALA A 153 16.52 -5.35 34.37
C ALA A 153 17.49 -6.25 35.16
N LEU A 154 17.81 -7.45 34.67
CA LEU A 154 18.79 -8.34 35.30
C LEU A 154 20.18 -7.72 35.32
N GLU A 155 20.61 -7.04 34.26
CA GLU A 155 21.88 -6.30 34.21
C GLU A 155 21.94 -5.17 35.23
N ALA A 156 20.85 -4.41 35.36
CA ALA A 156 20.75 -3.34 36.34
C ALA A 156 20.84 -3.86 37.79
N ILE A 157 20.19 -5.01 38.08
CA ILE A 157 20.31 -5.66 39.39
C ILE A 157 21.72 -6.24 39.57
N ALA A 158 22.31 -6.84 38.53
CA ALA A 158 23.68 -7.34 38.56
C ALA A 158 24.66 -6.22 38.94
N LEU A 159 24.54 -5.05 38.32
CA LEU A 159 25.41 -3.91 38.60
C LEU A 159 25.23 -3.40 40.02
N TYR A 160 24.01 -3.45 40.55
CA TYR A 160 23.75 -3.05 41.91
C TYR A 160 24.41 -3.98 42.94
N VAL A 161 24.42 -5.29 42.71
CA VAL A 161 24.99 -6.27 43.65
C VAL A 161 26.51 -6.43 43.51
N ASP A 162 27.09 -5.93 42.42
CA ASP A 162 28.52 -6.04 42.15
C ASP A 162 29.38 -5.39 43.26
N PRO A 163 30.24 -6.18 43.93
CA PRO A 163 31.18 -5.66 44.91
C PRO A 163 32.08 -4.55 44.37
N ASN A 164 32.44 -4.63 43.09
CA ASN A 164 33.36 -3.76 42.35
C ASN A 164 32.66 -2.66 41.53
N ALA A 165 31.33 -2.62 41.45
CA ALA A 165 30.57 -1.50 40.84
C ALA A 165 30.96 -0.14 41.43
N LYS A 166 31.47 -0.16 42.66
CA LYS A 166 32.10 0.94 43.39
C LYS A 166 33.25 1.63 42.63
N ASN A 167 33.98 0.90 41.80
CA ASN A 167 35.05 1.41 40.94
C ASN A 167 34.52 1.79 39.54
N PHE A 168 33.50 1.07 39.05
CA PHE A 168 32.83 1.34 37.78
C PHE A 168 32.03 2.66 37.79
N LEU A 169 31.39 2.99 38.93
CA LEU A 169 30.69 4.26 39.16
C LEU A 169 31.61 5.42 39.61
N ARG A 170 32.89 5.16 39.95
CA ARG A 170 33.82 6.16 40.53
C ARG A 170 35.08 6.46 39.71
N GLY A 171 35.34 5.77 38.60
CA GLY A 171 36.53 6.05 37.77
C GLY A 171 37.87 6.06 38.52
N GLY A 172 37.98 5.36 39.66
CA GLY A 172 39.21 5.22 40.44
C GLY A 172 39.75 6.45 41.19
N HIS A 173 39.06 7.61 41.22
CA HIS A 173 39.56 8.83 41.90
C HIS A 173 38.68 9.30 43.08
N PHE A 174 39.27 10.10 43.98
CA PHE A 174 38.55 10.77 45.07
C PHE A 174 37.38 11.62 44.51
N ILE A 175 36.26 11.67 45.25
CA ILE A 175 35.02 12.35 44.83
C ILE A 175 35.26 13.86 44.77
N ASP A 176 35.34 14.42 43.56
CA ASP A 176 35.11 15.84 43.26
C ASP A 176 33.59 16.07 43.12
N GLU A 177 33.09 17.29 43.36
CA GLU A 177 31.72 17.73 43.05
C GLU A 177 31.31 17.33 41.62
N LYS A 178 32.25 17.31 40.66
CA LYS A 178 32.01 16.90 39.27
C LYS A 178 31.67 15.42 39.08
N THR A 179 32.09 14.53 39.99
CA THR A 179 31.85 13.07 39.89
C THR A 179 30.52 12.65 40.54
N GLN A 180 29.97 13.45 41.47
CA GLN A 180 28.69 13.15 42.12
C GLN A 180 27.50 13.18 41.15
N ALA A 181 27.47 14.13 40.21
CA ALA A 181 26.39 14.25 39.23
C ALA A 181 26.28 13.01 38.32
N MET A 182 27.42 12.43 37.92
CA MET A 182 27.45 11.21 37.09
C MET A 182 26.88 9.99 37.81
N LEU A 183 27.15 9.90 39.11
CA LEU A 183 26.68 8.79 39.94
C LEU A 183 25.16 8.80 40.08
N TRP A 184 24.54 9.98 40.20
CA TRP A 184 23.08 10.14 40.19
C TRP A 184 22.46 9.82 38.84
N VAL A 185 23.09 10.22 37.73
CA VAL A 185 22.63 9.88 36.38
C VAL A 185 22.59 8.36 36.18
N GLN A 186 23.67 7.66 36.53
CA GLN A 186 23.74 6.20 36.42
C GLN A 186 22.77 5.51 37.36
N ALA A 187 22.57 6.03 38.58
CA ALA A 187 21.58 5.53 39.53
C ALA A 187 20.14 5.64 38.98
N ILE A 188 19.79 6.79 38.39
CA ILE A 188 18.48 6.99 37.76
C ILE A 188 18.32 6.03 36.57
N ALA A 189 19.32 5.91 35.71
CA ALA A 189 19.30 5.00 34.56
C ALA A 189 19.12 3.53 35.00
N LEU A 190 19.78 3.12 36.09
CA LEU A 190 19.65 1.79 36.68
C LEU A 190 18.21 1.52 37.13
N VAL A 191 17.61 2.42 37.92
CA VAL A 191 16.23 2.27 38.40
C VAL A 191 15.25 2.26 37.24
N LEU A 192 15.44 3.13 36.24
CA LEU A 192 14.61 3.16 35.04
C LEU A 192 14.70 1.84 34.26
N SER A 193 15.90 1.27 34.11
CA SER A 193 16.07 -0.04 33.45
C SER A 193 15.29 -1.14 34.17
N ILE A 194 15.34 -1.17 35.52
CA ILE A 194 14.60 -2.16 36.31
C ILE A 194 13.09 -1.96 36.18
N VAL A 195 12.60 -0.72 36.38
CA VAL A 195 11.17 -0.42 36.35
C VAL A 195 10.58 -0.72 34.98
N ILE A 196 11.19 -0.20 33.91
CA ILE A 196 10.70 -0.37 32.55
C ILE A 196 10.87 -1.84 32.11
N GLY A 197 12.01 -2.46 32.42
CA GLY A 197 12.29 -3.84 32.07
C GLY A 197 11.32 -4.85 32.70
N MET A 198 11.09 -4.75 34.01
CA MET A 198 10.17 -5.64 34.74
C MET A 198 8.69 -5.39 34.37
N MET A 199 8.30 -4.14 34.15
CA MET A 199 6.96 -3.80 33.60
C MET A 199 6.77 -4.40 32.22
N THR A 200 7.78 -4.31 31.35
CA THR A 200 7.73 -4.84 29.98
C THR A 200 7.64 -6.35 29.97
N PHE A 201 8.45 -7.02 30.80
CA PHE A 201 8.44 -8.47 30.94
C PHE A 201 7.07 -9.00 31.35
N THR A 202 6.57 -8.53 32.50
CA THR A 202 5.29 -9.01 33.04
C THR A 202 4.10 -8.60 32.17
N GLY A 203 4.09 -7.38 31.64
CA GLY A 203 3.08 -6.94 30.68
C GLY A 203 3.06 -7.81 29.42
N SER A 204 4.22 -8.14 28.87
CA SER A 204 4.34 -9.01 27.70
C SER A 204 3.85 -10.43 27.97
N MET A 205 4.15 -11.00 29.14
CA MET A 205 3.64 -12.32 29.52
C MET A 205 2.10 -12.34 29.61
N ILE A 206 1.49 -11.29 30.19
CA ILE A 206 0.02 -11.17 30.22
C ILE A 206 -0.57 -11.02 28.82
N ALA A 207 0.07 -10.24 27.94
CA ALA A 207 -0.36 -10.10 26.55
C ALA A 207 -0.33 -11.46 25.83
N CYS A 208 0.75 -12.24 26.00
CA CYS A 208 0.88 -13.58 25.43
C CYS A 208 -0.22 -14.52 25.95
N LEU A 209 -0.44 -14.57 27.26
CA LEU A 209 -1.47 -15.42 27.86
C LEU A 209 -2.90 -15.05 27.42
N LYS A 210 -3.16 -13.77 27.12
CA LYS A 210 -4.43 -13.31 26.56
C LYS A 210 -4.61 -13.67 25.09
N LEU A 211 -3.54 -13.61 24.30
CA LEU A 211 -3.56 -14.02 22.90
C LEU A 211 -3.72 -15.54 22.77
N HIS A 212 -3.02 -16.31 23.61
CA HIS A 212 -3.13 -17.76 23.67
C HIS A 212 -4.54 -18.23 24.09
N GLY A 213 -5.27 -17.39 24.82
CA GLY A 213 -6.61 -17.68 25.34
C GLY A 213 -6.62 -18.33 26.72
N THR A 214 -5.46 -18.51 27.36
CA THR A 214 -5.34 -18.94 28.77
C THR A 214 -5.99 -17.93 29.71
N ILE A 215 -5.84 -16.63 29.40
CA ILE A 215 -6.54 -15.53 30.07
C ILE A 215 -7.64 -15.03 29.14
N ALA A 216 -8.83 -14.77 29.70
CA ALA A 216 -9.94 -14.24 28.93
C ALA A 216 -9.58 -12.93 28.21
N SER A 217 -9.92 -12.83 26.93
CA SER A 217 -9.59 -11.69 26.08
C SER A 217 -10.34 -10.40 26.44
N LYS A 218 -11.37 -10.45 27.30
CA LYS A 218 -12.08 -9.25 27.74
C LYS A 218 -11.23 -8.39 28.69
N PRO A 219 -11.28 -7.04 28.61
CA PRO A 219 -10.67 -6.16 29.59
C PRO A 219 -11.07 -6.53 31.02
N ARG A 220 -10.11 -6.61 31.95
CA ARG A 220 -10.37 -6.76 33.38
C ARG A 220 -9.78 -5.57 34.12
N VAL A 221 -10.63 -4.62 34.47
CA VAL A 221 -10.25 -3.39 35.19
C VAL A 221 -10.54 -3.58 36.67
N ILE A 222 -9.54 -3.32 37.52
CA ILE A 222 -9.70 -3.31 38.98
C ILE A 222 -10.29 -1.96 39.46
N PRO A 223 -11.12 -1.94 40.52
CA PRO A 223 -11.59 -0.69 41.12
C PRO A 223 -10.43 0.22 41.51
N TYR A 224 -10.59 1.54 41.34
CA TYR A 224 -9.58 2.56 41.65
C TYR A 224 -8.22 2.38 40.96
N ARG A 225 -8.18 1.72 39.79
CA ARG A 225 -6.94 1.45 39.03
C ARG A 225 -6.01 2.65 38.94
N SER A 226 -6.51 3.82 38.53
CA SER A 226 -5.67 5.01 38.34
C SER A 226 -4.94 5.44 39.61
N ILE A 227 -5.63 5.37 40.76
CA ILE A 227 -5.05 5.67 42.08
C ILE A 227 -4.02 4.60 42.43
N ILE A 228 -4.34 3.32 42.24
CA ILE A 228 -3.42 2.20 42.52
C ILE A 228 -2.15 2.34 41.67
N THR A 229 -2.28 2.59 40.37
CA THR A 229 -1.11 2.77 39.48
C THR A 229 -0.29 4.00 39.84
N LEU A 230 -0.94 5.10 40.26
CA LEU A 230 -0.25 6.30 40.74
C LEU A 230 0.53 6.02 42.03
N LEU A 231 -0.08 5.31 42.99
CA LEU A 231 0.58 4.91 44.24
C LEU A 231 1.74 3.95 43.99
N LEU A 232 1.58 2.97 43.09
CA LEU A 232 2.67 2.09 42.67
C LEU A 232 3.82 2.89 42.05
N PHE A 233 3.52 3.87 41.18
CA PHE A 233 4.53 4.74 40.60
C PHE A 233 5.27 5.58 41.67
N ALA A 234 4.52 6.22 42.57
CA ALA A 234 5.10 6.99 43.67
C ALA A 234 5.97 6.11 44.60
N ALA A 235 5.52 4.88 44.90
CA ALA A 235 6.28 3.91 45.68
C ALA A 235 7.57 3.48 44.96
N MET A 236 7.52 3.24 43.64
CA MET A 236 8.72 2.92 42.86
C MET A 236 9.74 4.07 42.87
N VAL A 237 9.29 5.32 42.76
CA VAL A 237 10.17 6.51 42.88
C VAL A 237 10.75 6.63 44.28
N LEU A 238 9.94 6.42 45.33
CA LEU A 238 10.38 6.48 46.71
C LEU A 238 11.42 5.39 47.02
N PHE A 239 11.12 4.12 46.75
CA PHE A 239 12.06 3.03 47.04
C PHE A 239 13.29 3.06 46.12
N GLY A 240 13.13 3.51 44.87
CA GLY A 240 14.25 3.72 43.95
C GLY A 240 15.18 4.86 44.35
N THR A 241 14.68 5.90 45.03
CA THR A 241 15.55 6.94 45.62
C THR A 241 16.19 6.46 46.91
N LEU A 242 15.42 5.78 47.78
CA LEU A 242 15.91 5.19 49.02
C LEU A 242 17.01 4.15 48.79
N SER A 243 17.01 3.41 47.67
CA SER A 243 18.08 2.45 47.36
C SER A 243 19.46 3.08 47.16
N PHE A 244 19.54 4.40 46.95
CA PHE A 244 20.80 5.14 46.80
C PHE A 244 21.09 6.08 47.97
N THR A 245 20.07 6.52 48.71
CA THR A 245 20.26 7.37 49.91
C THR A 245 20.41 6.55 51.20
N ALA A 246 19.73 5.41 51.31
CA ALA A 246 19.94 4.47 52.39
C ALA A 246 21.17 3.63 52.08
N GLY A 247 22.23 3.78 52.88
CA GLY A 247 23.52 3.13 52.63
C GLY A 247 24.65 4.06 52.17
N GLN A 248 24.57 5.37 52.47
CA GLN A 248 25.73 6.26 52.33
C GLN A 248 26.95 5.78 53.14
N ASP A 249 26.71 5.07 54.25
CA ASP A 249 27.69 4.18 54.87
C ASP A 249 27.53 2.75 54.33
N TRP A 250 28.57 2.26 53.66
CA TRP A 250 28.58 1.03 52.84
C TRP A 250 28.39 -0.31 53.58
N ASN A 251 28.00 -0.30 54.86
CA ASN A 251 27.71 -1.49 55.65
C ASN A 251 26.27 -2.02 55.45
N ASP A 252 25.33 -1.22 54.91
CA ASP A 252 23.92 -1.64 54.71
C ASP A 252 23.55 -1.92 53.24
N ARG A 253 24.45 -2.53 52.45
CA ARG A 253 24.17 -3.00 51.07
C ARG A 253 22.91 -3.89 50.97
N VAL A 254 22.60 -4.61 52.04
CA VAL A 254 21.42 -5.47 52.14
C VAL A 254 20.13 -4.66 52.10
N LEU A 255 20.09 -3.49 52.76
CA LEU A 255 18.90 -2.65 52.82
C LEU A 255 18.60 -2.00 51.46
N GLY A 256 19.63 -1.47 50.80
CA GLY A 256 19.51 -0.90 49.47
C GLY A 256 19.07 -1.94 48.41
N LEU A 257 19.64 -3.15 48.46
CA LEU A 257 19.21 -4.27 47.60
C LEU A 257 17.75 -4.67 47.87
N THR A 258 17.32 -4.63 49.13
CA THR A 258 15.93 -4.90 49.51
C THR A 258 14.98 -3.90 48.83
N PHE A 259 15.34 -2.61 48.78
CA PHE A 259 14.56 -1.62 48.06
C PHE A 259 14.52 -1.85 46.54
N ILE A 260 15.64 -2.25 45.92
CA ILE A 260 15.66 -2.63 44.49
C ILE A 260 14.75 -3.84 44.20
N ILE A 261 14.74 -4.85 45.09
CA ILE A 261 13.83 -6.00 44.97
C ILE A 261 12.37 -5.55 45.10
N ILE A 262 12.06 -4.65 46.05
CA ILE A 262 10.73 -4.06 46.19
C ILE A 262 10.33 -3.31 44.92
N VAL A 263 11.21 -2.47 44.36
CA VAL A 263 10.96 -1.76 43.10
C VAL A 263 10.68 -2.74 41.96
N SER A 264 11.48 -3.80 41.84
CA SER A 264 11.30 -4.85 40.81
C SER A 264 9.95 -5.56 40.94
N PHE A 265 9.52 -5.85 42.17
CA PHE A 265 8.22 -6.43 42.45
C PHE A 265 7.06 -5.46 42.12
N LEU A 266 7.15 -4.20 42.54
CA LEU A 266 6.15 -3.19 42.25
C LEU A 266 6.00 -2.93 40.74
N ALA A 267 7.12 -2.89 40.01
CA ALA A 267 7.16 -2.77 38.56
C ALA A 267 6.48 -3.98 37.88
N SER A 268 6.72 -5.18 38.38
CA SER A 268 6.06 -6.41 37.92
C SER A 268 4.55 -6.36 38.12
N VAL A 269 4.09 -5.92 39.30
CA VAL A 269 2.66 -5.75 39.60
C VAL A 269 2.04 -4.67 38.69
N TYR A 270 2.76 -3.57 38.46
CA TYR A 270 2.31 -2.51 37.56
C TYR A 270 2.11 -3.04 36.13
N GLY A 271 3.08 -3.78 35.59
CA GLY A 271 2.98 -4.38 34.25
C GLY A 271 1.77 -5.29 34.09
N VAL A 272 1.50 -6.13 35.10
CA VAL A 272 0.29 -6.97 35.14
C VAL A 272 -0.98 -6.14 35.14
N ILE A 273 -1.12 -5.16 36.05
CA ILE A 273 -2.31 -4.31 36.16
C ILE A 273 -2.55 -3.51 34.87
N ALA A 274 -1.48 -2.99 34.27
CA ALA A 274 -1.55 -2.19 33.05
C ALA A 274 -2.12 -2.99 31.87
N VAL A 275 -1.59 -4.18 31.59
CA VAL A 275 -2.01 -4.99 30.42
C VAL A 275 -3.30 -5.76 30.69
N MET A 276 -3.61 -6.11 31.94
CA MET A 276 -4.87 -6.77 32.31
C MET A 276 -6.10 -5.94 31.94
N ALA A 277 -5.98 -4.61 31.97
CA ALA A 277 -7.05 -3.70 31.59
C ALA A 277 -7.24 -3.50 30.08
N ILE A 278 -6.34 -4.02 29.24
CA ILE A 278 -6.42 -3.90 27.78
C ILE A 278 -7.21 -5.09 27.20
N GLY A 279 -8.06 -4.85 26.19
CA GLY A 279 -8.83 -5.90 25.52
C GLY A 279 -8.02 -6.69 24.49
N GLY A 280 -8.47 -7.90 24.17
CA GLY A 280 -7.78 -8.85 23.29
C GLY A 280 -7.53 -8.35 21.86
N GLY A 281 -8.46 -7.57 21.30
CA GLY A 281 -8.31 -6.96 19.98
C GLY A 281 -7.39 -5.74 19.98
N ASP A 282 -7.15 -5.14 21.15
CA ASP A 282 -6.19 -4.04 21.35
C ASP A 282 -4.79 -4.55 21.76
N MET A 283 -4.62 -5.85 21.99
CA MET A 283 -3.33 -6.47 22.30
C MET A 283 -2.23 -6.16 21.27
N PRO A 284 -2.48 -6.10 19.95
CA PRO A 284 -1.42 -5.77 19.00
C PRO A 284 -0.78 -4.40 19.27
N VAL A 285 -1.59 -3.41 19.63
CA VAL A 285 -1.13 -2.06 20.01
C VAL A 285 -0.32 -2.13 21.30
N SER A 286 -0.80 -2.90 22.29
CA SER A 286 -0.07 -3.11 23.55
C SER A 286 1.28 -3.78 23.33
N ILE A 287 1.38 -4.76 22.43
CA ILE A 287 2.63 -5.48 22.14
C ILE A 287 3.64 -4.54 21.48
N SER A 288 3.20 -3.72 20.53
CA SER A 288 4.05 -2.70 19.92
C SER A 288 4.52 -1.65 20.93
N PHE A 289 3.66 -1.25 21.86
CA PHE A 289 4.04 -0.32 22.92
C PHE A 289 5.02 -0.93 23.92
N LEU A 290 4.82 -2.20 24.31
CA LEU A 290 5.77 -2.95 25.14
C LEU A 290 7.13 -3.13 24.44
N ASN A 291 7.15 -3.26 23.10
CA ASN A 291 8.40 -3.24 22.34
C ASN A 291 9.14 -1.90 22.49
N ALA A 292 8.42 -0.79 22.45
CA ALA A 292 9.02 0.52 22.68
C ALA A 292 9.64 0.64 24.07
N LEU A 293 8.94 0.11 25.09
CA LEU A 293 9.44 0.06 26.46
C LEU A 293 10.68 -0.84 26.60
N SER A 294 10.73 -1.97 25.89
CA SER A 294 11.95 -2.80 25.81
C SER A 294 13.15 -1.97 25.30
N GLY A 295 12.97 -1.24 24.18
CA GLY A 295 14.00 -0.34 23.64
C GLY A 295 14.42 0.76 24.62
N MET A 296 13.47 1.36 25.33
CA MET A 296 13.76 2.36 26.36
C MET A 296 14.55 1.75 27.55
N SER A 297 14.23 0.52 27.94
CA SER A 297 14.99 -0.24 28.94
C SER A 297 16.42 -0.54 28.47
N THR A 298 16.60 -0.90 27.20
CA THR A 298 17.93 -1.11 26.59
C THR A 298 18.75 0.18 26.58
N SER A 299 18.17 1.32 26.22
CA SER A 299 18.89 2.60 26.30
C SER A 299 19.21 3.00 27.74
N ALA A 300 18.33 2.71 28.70
CA ALA A 300 18.61 2.92 30.12
C ALA A 300 19.78 2.06 30.63
N ALA A 301 19.85 0.79 30.23
CA ALA A 301 21.02 -0.06 30.45
C ALA A 301 22.28 0.51 29.78
N GLY A 302 22.16 1.08 28.59
CA GLY A 302 23.25 1.79 27.90
C GLY A 302 23.77 3.01 28.66
N PHE A 303 22.88 3.88 29.15
CA PHE A 303 23.27 5.04 29.99
C PHE A 303 23.92 4.58 31.30
N MET A 304 23.38 3.54 31.92
CA MET A 304 23.91 2.94 33.14
C MET A 304 25.34 2.42 32.93
N LEU A 305 25.57 1.66 31.86
CA LEU A 305 26.86 1.03 31.54
C LEU A 305 27.80 1.94 30.74
N SER A 306 27.36 3.15 30.39
CA SER A 306 28.06 4.05 29.49
C SER A 306 28.44 3.42 28.15
N ASN A 307 27.53 2.63 27.57
CA ASN A 307 27.74 1.90 26.33
C ASN A 307 26.91 2.51 25.19
N GLU A 308 27.60 3.09 24.21
CA GLU A 308 26.98 3.78 23.07
C GLU A 308 26.17 2.83 22.18
N ALA A 309 26.62 1.59 22.00
CA ALA A 309 25.92 0.59 21.19
C ALA A 309 24.53 0.27 21.76
N LEU A 310 24.43 0.12 23.09
CA LEU A 310 23.17 -0.09 23.79
C LEU A 310 22.25 1.14 23.70
N VAL A 311 22.80 2.35 23.88
CA VAL A 311 22.04 3.60 23.80
C VAL A 311 21.41 3.77 22.42
N VAL A 312 22.22 3.67 21.36
CA VAL A 312 21.79 3.86 19.96
C VAL A 312 20.80 2.77 19.53
N SER A 313 21.10 1.51 19.83
CA SER A 313 20.23 0.40 19.46
C SER A 313 18.88 0.45 20.18
N GLY A 314 18.89 0.76 21.49
CA GLY A 314 17.68 0.97 22.28
C GLY A 314 16.79 2.09 21.72
N ALA A 315 17.39 3.18 21.23
CA ALA A 315 16.67 4.28 20.61
C ALA A 315 15.97 3.84 19.30
N PHE A 316 16.62 3.04 18.46
CA PHE A 316 16.01 2.50 17.24
C PHE A 316 14.80 1.60 17.56
N ILE A 317 14.93 0.73 18.55
CA ILE A 317 13.86 -0.18 18.99
C ILE A 317 12.69 0.62 19.59
N CYS A 318 12.99 1.63 20.40
CA CYS A 318 11.99 2.54 20.98
C CYS A 318 11.19 3.24 19.88
N CYS A 319 11.88 3.80 18.87
CA CYS A 319 11.23 4.44 17.72
C CYS A 319 10.36 3.45 16.93
N SER A 320 10.84 2.22 16.73
CA SER A 320 10.09 1.15 16.06
C SER A 320 8.76 0.88 16.74
N GLY A 321 8.81 0.62 18.05
CA GLY A 321 7.62 0.34 18.85
C GLY A 321 6.64 1.50 18.86
N ILE A 322 7.11 2.75 19.02
CA ILE A 322 6.23 3.93 19.06
C ILE A 322 5.56 4.17 17.71
N ILE A 323 6.32 4.16 16.60
CA ILE A 323 5.78 4.43 15.26
C ILE A 323 4.72 3.39 14.91
N LEU A 324 5.04 2.11 15.14
CA LEU A 324 4.09 1.04 14.84
C LEU A 324 2.84 1.14 15.74
N THR A 325 2.99 1.52 17.01
CA THR A 325 1.85 1.80 17.92
C THR A 325 0.97 2.92 17.36
N LEU A 326 1.57 4.02 16.88
CA LEU A 326 0.86 5.17 16.33
C LEU A 326 0.14 4.83 15.01
N VAL A 327 0.79 4.09 14.11
CA VAL A 327 0.19 3.64 12.84
C VAL A 327 -1.00 2.73 13.12
N MET A 328 -0.89 1.79 14.05
CA MET A 328 -2.01 0.94 14.44
C MET A 328 -3.16 1.75 15.07
N CYS A 329 -2.85 2.66 16.00
CA CYS A 329 -3.84 3.55 16.62
C CYS A 329 -4.61 4.38 15.58
N LYS A 330 -3.88 4.96 14.61
CA LYS A 330 -4.47 5.73 13.49
C LYS A 330 -5.41 4.85 12.66
N ASN A 331 -4.99 3.64 12.30
CA ASN A 331 -5.78 2.71 11.50
C ASN A 331 -6.97 2.09 12.25
N MET A 332 -7.07 2.29 13.56
CA MET A 332 -8.24 1.95 14.39
C MET A 332 -9.09 3.18 14.73
N ASN A 333 -8.67 4.38 14.29
CA ASN A 333 -9.19 5.68 14.76
C ASN A 333 -9.31 5.80 16.29
N ARG A 334 -8.29 5.32 17.02
CA ARG A 334 -8.23 5.41 18.49
C ARG A 334 -6.93 6.08 18.92
N SER A 335 -6.99 6.95 19.93
CA SER A 335 -5.78 7.52 20.51
C SER A 335 -5.04 6.49 21.36
N ILE A 336 -3.71 6.60 21.40
CA ILE A 336 -2.85 5.74 22.24
C ILE A 336 -3.29 5.75 23.72
N SER A 337 -3.72 6.92 24.22
CA SER A 337 -4.23 7.07 25.58
C SER A 337 -5.49 6.22 25.83
N LYS A 338 -6.47 6.24 24.91
CA LYS A 338 -7.70 5.44 25.04
C LYS A 338 -7.42 3.94 25.02
N VAL A 339 -6.38 3.51 24.30
CA VAL A 339 -6.00 2.10 24.21
C VAL A 339 -5.26 1.65 25.48
N LEU A 340 -4.24 2.39 25.93
CA LEU A 340 -3.40 2.01 27.09
C LEU A 340 -4.09 2.23 28.44
N VAL A 341 -4.93 3.27 28.56
CA VAL A 341 -5.69 3.55 29.78
C VAL A 341 -6.87 2.58 29.93
N GLY A 342 -7.21 1.79 28.91
CA GLY A 342 -8.16 0.68 29.03
C GLY A 342 -9.50 1.12 29.64
N GLY A 343 -10.30 1.86 28.85
CA GLY A 343 -11.59 2.35 29.29
C GLY A 343 -12.48 2.73 28.10
N PHE A 344 -13.41 1.84 27.76
CA PHE A 344 -14.67 2.24 27.15
C PHE A 344 -15.60 2.65 28.31
N GLY A 345 -15.80 3.95 28.53
CA GLY A 345 -17.04 4.46 29.12
C GLY A 345 -17.22 4.52 30.64
N ASP A 346 -16.20 4.62 31.50
CA ASP A 346 -16.48 4.96 32.92
C ASP A 346 -15.31 5.67 33.63
N GLY A 347 -15.31 7.00 33.57
CA GLY A 347 -14.27 7.82 34.20
C GLY A 347 -14.71 9.26 34.41
N GLY A 348 -15.80 9.45 35.18
CA GLY A 348 -16.26 10.76 35.65
C GLY A 348 -17.73 10.69 36.08
N GLY A 349 -17.99 10.68 37.38
CA GLY A 349 -19.31 10.47 37.95
C GLY A 349 -20.37 11.48 37.47
N GLY A 350 -21.53 10.94 37.07
CA GLY A 350 -22.75 11.70 36.77
C GLY A 350 -23.53 11.11 35.61
N SER A 351 -24.68 10.49 35.92
CA SER A 351 -25.74 9.97 35.02
C SER A 351 -25.54 8.58 34.40
N SER A 352 -26.22 7.61 35.03
CA SER A 352 -27.03 6.54 34.42
C SER A 352 -26.68 6.07 32.99
N SER A 353 -26.12 4.85 32.92
CA SER A 353 -26.43 3.82 31.91
C SER A 353 -26.88 4.32 30.53
N ALA A 354 -25.96 4.85 29.73
CA ALA A 354 -26.10 4.83 28.28
C ALA A 354 -25.22 3.70 27.73
N LYS A 355 -25.79 2.50 27.55
CA LYS A 355 -25.36 1.67 26.42
C LYS A 355 -25.43 2.60 25.22
N ALA A 356 -24.31 2.87 24.56
CA ALA A 356 -24.34 3.46 23.23
C ALA A 356 -25.36 2.64 22.43
N LYS A 357 -26.51 3.24 22.14
CA LYS A 357 -27.52 2.64 21.28
C LYS A 357 -26.96 2.75 19.88
N SER A 358 -26.06 1.85 19.48
CA SER A 358 -25.95 1.57 18.05
C SER A 358 -27.36 1.18 17.61
N GLU A 359 -27.90 1.87 16.61
CA GLU A 359 -29.15 1.43 15.99
C GLU A 359 -28.99 -0.05 15.65
N LYS A 360 -29.88 -0.90 16.19
CA LYS A 360 -29.90 -2.30 15.79
C LYS A 360 -30.12 -2.29 14.29
N VAL A 361 -29.21 -2.90 13.54
CA VAL A 361 -29.36 -3.05 12.10
C VAL A 361 -30.65 -3.85 11.84
N VAL A 362 -31.69 -3.18 11.34
CA VAL A 362 -32.98 -3.79 11.00
C VAL A 362 -32.97 -4.09 9.51
N GLY A 363 -32.95 -5.38 9.15
CA GLY A 363 -32.98 -5.81 7.76
C GLY A 363 -33.00 -7.34 7.65
N THR A 364 -33.38 -7.85 6.48
CA THR A 364 -33.37 -9.30 6.23
C THR A 364 -32.01 -9.69 5.67
N VAL A 365 -31.34 -10.66 6.31
CA VAL A 365 -30.07 -11.19 5.85
C VAL A 365 -30.30 -12.19 4.72
N LYS A 366 -29.59 -12.03 3.60
CA LYS A 366 -29.61 -12.99 2.48
C LYS A 366 -28.54 -14.05 2.73
N GLU A 367 -28.94 -15.31 2.95
CA GLU A 367 -28.00 -16.43 3.06
C GLU A 367 -27.76 -17.06 1.68
N ALA A 368 -26.50 -17.38 1.37
CA ALA A 368 -26.10 -18.04 0.13
C ALA A 368 -25.63 -19.47 0.39
N THR A 369 -25.96 -20.37 -0.53
CA THR A 369 -25.45 -21.74 -0.57
C THR A 369 -24.07 -21.79 -1.25
N ALA A 370 -23.37 -22.92 -1.14
CA ALA A 370 -22.09 -23.10 -1.80
C ALA A 370 -22.20 -22.98 -3.34
N TRP A 371 -23.35 -23.36 -3.91
CA TRP A 371 -23.60 -23.27 -5.34
C TRP A 371 -23.78 -21.83 -5.80
N ASP A 372 -24.54 -21.03 -5.06
CA ASP A 372 -24.76 -19.60 -5.38
C ASP A 372 -23.43 -18.84 -5.41
N VAL A 373 -22.57 -19.11 -4.42
CA VAL A 373 -21.22 -18.50 -4.34
C VAL A 373 -20.32 -19.00 -5.48
N PHE A 374 -20.39 -20.28 -5.82
CA PHE A 374 -19.64 -20.86 -6.93
C PHE A 374 -20.03 -20.23 -8.29
N GLU A 375 -21.32 -20.06 -8.54
CA GLU A 375 -21.84 -19.45 -9.76
C GLU A 375 -21.40 -17.98 -9.89
N LEU A 376 -21.47 -17.21 -8.80
CA LEU A 376 -20.99 -15.82 -8.78
C LEU A 376 -19.49 -15.73 -9.03
N LEU A 377 -18.69 -16.60 -8.40
CA LEU A 377 -17.23 -16.58 -8.55
C LEU A 377 -16.78 -17.01 -9.95
N THR A 378 -17.44 -18.00 -10.57
CA THR A 378 -17.06 -18.49 -11.90
C THR A 378 -17.49 -17.57 -13.04
N ASN A 379 -18.51 -16.74 -12.84
CA ASN A 379 -18.96 -15.74 -13.81
C ASN A 379 -18.29 -14.37 -13.64
N ALA A 380 -17.51 -14.16 -12.56
CA ALA A 380 -16.81 -12.92 -12.29
C ALA A 380 -15.57 -12.74 -13.20
N ARG A 381 -15.27 -11.50 -13.59
CA ARG A 381 -13.99 -11.13 -14.23
C ARG A 381 -12.97 -10.65 -13.21
N LYS A 382 -13.42 -9.94 -12.17
CA LYS A 382 -12.57 -9.43 -11.08
C LYS A 382 -13.12 -9.83 -9.72
N VAL A 383 -12.28 -10.48 -8.91
CA VAL A 383 -12.60 -10.90 -7.55
C VAL A 383 -11.57 -10.30 -6.58
N ILE A 384 -12.05 -9.59 -5.56
CA ILE A 384 -11.19 -9.10 -4.47
C ILE A 384 -11.49 -9.91 -3.21
N ILE A 385 -10.47 -10.58 -2.68
CA ILE A 385 -10.56 -11.35 -1.45
C ILE A 385 -10.11 -10.46 -0.27
N VAL A 386 -10.96 -10.36 0.75
CA VAL A 386 -10.70 -9.60 1.98
C VAL A 386 -10.51 -10.54 3.16
N PRO A 387 -9.27 -10.95 3.48
CA PRO A 387 -8.98 -11.82 4.61
C PRO A 387 -9.10 -11.09 5.95
N GLY A 388 -9.75 -11.74 6.92
CA GLY A 388 -9.85 -11.29 8.30
C GLY A 388 -9.36 -12.34 9.29
N TYR A 389 -9.44 -11.99 10.58
CA TYR A 389 -8.95 -12.87 11.65
C TYR A 389 -9.67 -14.24 11.70
N GLY A 390 -10.93 -14.32 11.25
CA GLY A 390 -11.64 -15.60 11.15
C GLY A 390 -10.97 -16.61 10.22
N MET A 391 -10.28 -16.16 9.16
CA MET A 391 -9.48 -17.02 8.28
C MET A 391 -8.30 -17.65 9.05
N ALA A 392 -7.62 -16.85 9.87
CA ALA A 392 -6.49 -17.31 10.68
C ALA A 392 -6.92 -18.32 11.76
N VAL A 393 -8.05 -18.07 12.44
CA VAL A 393 -8.61 -18.99 13.45
C VAL A 393 -8.97 -20.33 12.84
N ALA A 394 -9.51 -20.34 11.62
CA ALA A 394 -9.86 -21.57 10.91
C ALA A 394 -8.66 -22.26 10.24
N LYS A 395 -7.45 -21.66 10.29
CA LYS A 395 -6.27 -22.09 9.52
C LYS A 395 -6.60 -22.29 8.02
N ALA A 396 -7.31 -21.31 7.45
CA ALA A 396 -7.90 -21.39 6.12
C ALA A 396 -7.04 -20.74 5.00
N GLN A 397 -5.86 -20.21 5.32
CA GLN A 397 -5.00 -19.49 4.37
C GLN A 397 -4.60 -20.34 3.15
N HIS A 398 -4.32 -21.63 3.34
CA HIS A 398 -4.00 -22.54 2.22
C HIS A 398 -5.20 -22.81 1.32
N ALA A 399 -6.38 -23.01 1.89
CA ALA A 399 -7.61 -23.17 1.11
C ALA A 399 -7.93 -21.87 0.34
N CYS A 400 -7.71 -20.70 0.96
CA CYS A 400 -7.89 -19.42 0.30
C CYS A 400 -6.94 -19.24 -0.90
N ALA A 401 -5.67 -19.60 -0.74
CA ALA A 401 -4.68 -19.54 -1.81
C ALA A 401 -5.00 -20.54 -2.95
N GLU A 402 -5.45 -21.75 -2.61
CA GLU A 402 -5.90 -22.74 -3.58
C GLU A 402 -7.11 -22.25 -4.38
N LEU A 403 -8.11 -21.68 -3.71
CA LEU A 403 -9.26 -21.07 -4.37
C LEU A 403 -8.83 -19.96 -5.34
N ALA A 404 -7.98 -19.04 -4.88
CA ALA A 404 -7.47 -17.95 -5.72
C ALA A 404 -6.70 -18.48 -6.94
N CYS A 405 -5.88 -19.52 -6.75
CA CYS A 405 -5.15 -20.18 -7.84
C CYS A 405 -6.10 -20.82 -8.87
N LYS A 406 -7.14 -21.53 -8.43
CA LYS A 406 -8.13 -22.15 -9.31
C LYS A 406 -8.97 -21.12 -10.08
N LEU A 407 -9.33 -20.01 -9.45
CA LEU A 407 -10.02 -18.90 -10.13
C LEU A 407 -9.10 -18.24 -11.17
N ARG A 408 -7.84 -17.96 -10.84
CA ARG A 408 -6.85 -17.43 -11.79
C ARG A 408 -6.58 -18.38 -12.96
N ALA A 409 -6.58 -19.69 -12.72
CA ALA A 409 -6.46 -20.70 -13.78
C ALA A 409 -7.62 -20.66 -14.79
N LYS A 410 -8.74 -20.01 -14.45
CA LYS A 410 -9.88 -19.75 -15.33
C LYS A 410 -9.88 -18.32 -15.89
N ASP A 411 -8.74 -17.62 -15.86
CA ASP A 411 -8.54 -16.26 -16.37
C ASP A 411 -9.33 -15.17 -15.62
N ILE A 412 -9.62 -15.42 -14.33
CA ILE A 412 -10.27 -14.46 -13.43
C ILE A 412 -9.19 -13.64 -12.71
N ASN A 413 -9.33 -12.31 -12.74
CA ASN A 413 -8.41 -11.42 -12.01
C ASN A 413 -8.70 -11.46 -10.51
N VAL A 414 -7.87 -12.17 -9.75
CA VAL A 414 -8.01 -12.30 -8.28
C VAL A 414 -6.94 -11.48 -7.56
N LEU A 415 -7.40 -10.53 -6.74
CA LEU A 415 -6.57 -9.67 -5.90
C LEU A 415 -6.90 -9.86 -4.42
N PHE A 416 -5.97 -9.52 -3.52
CA PHE A 416 -6.16 -9.54 -2.08
C PHE A 416 -6.10 -8.13 -1.50
N ALA A 417 -7.13 -7.73 -0.74
CA ALA A 417 -7.17 -6.45 -0.04
C ALA A 417 -6.95 -6.66 1.47
N ILE A 418 -5.83 -6.14 1.99
CA ILE A 418 -5.43 -6.36 3.38
C ILE A 418 -5.61 -5.07 4.18
N HIS A 419 -6.49 -5.14 5.18
CA HIS A 419 -6.62 -4.06 6.15
C HIS A 419 -5.41 -4.03 7.11
N PRO A 420 -4.81 -2.88 7.43
CA PRO A 420 -3.61 -2.79 8.28
C PRO A 420 -3.76 -3.43 9.68
N VAL A 421 -4.97 -3.41 10.22
CA VAL A 421 -5.30 -4.01 11.54
C VAL A 421 -5.99 -5.37 11.45
N ALA A 422 -6.01 -6.01 10.28
CA ALA A 422 -6.54 -7.35 10.14
C ALA A 422 -5.68 -8.37 10.91
N GLY A 423 -6.29 -9.01 11.91
CA GLY A 423 -5.66 -10.08 12.68
C GLY A 423 -5.36 -9.69 14.13
N ARG A 424 -4.19 -10.13 14.63
CA ARG A 424 -3.74 -10.01 16.02
C ARG A 424 -2.29 -9.51 16.15
N MET A 425 -1.70 -9.11 15.04
CA MET A 425 -0.41 -8.44 14.92
C MET A 425 -0.50 -7.57 13.65
N PRO A 426 0.14 -6.39 13.59
CA PRO A 426 0.22 -5.67 12.33
C PRO A 426 0.90 -6.53 11.25
N GLY A 427 0.32 -6.58 10.05
CA GLY A 427 0.79 -7.43 8.95
C GLY A 427 0.51 -8.94 9.14
N HIS A 428 -0.35 -9.35 10.09
CA HIS A 428 -0.63 -10.77 10.34
C HIS A 428 -1.16 -11.49 9.08
N MET A 429 -2.07 -10.85 8.32
CA MET A 429 -2.59 -11.46 7.09
C MET A 429 -1.53 -11.58 6.01
N ASN A 430 -0.61 -10.62 5.87
CA ASN A 430 0.47 -10.67 4.88
C ASN A 430 1.35 -11.91 5.08
N VAL A 431 1.74 -12.20 6.32
CA VAL A 431 2.59 -13.36 6.61
C VAL A 431 1.84 -14.69 6.40
N LEU A 432 0.55 -14.77 6.76
CA LEU A 432 -0.24 -15.98 6.52
C LEU A 432 -0.48 -16.25 5.02
N LEU A 433 -0.70 -15.20 4.23
CA LEU A 433 -0.84 -15.33 2.78
C LEU A 433 0.50 -15.70 2.14
N ALA A 434 1.60 -15.11 2.60
CA ALA A 434 2.95 -15.49 2.15
C ALA A 434 3.28 -16.96 2.50
N GLU A 435 2.91 -17.42 3.70
CA GLU A 435 3.01 -18.85 4.08
C GLU A 435 2.22 -19.76 3.13
N ALA A 436 1.02 -19.30 2.74
CA ALA A 436 0.20 -19.98 1.74
C ALA A 436 0.69 -19.81 0.29
N LYS A 437 1.85 -19.17 0.09
CA LYS A 437 2.50 -18.90 -1.21
C LYS A 437 1.66 -18.00 -2.14
N VAL A 438 0.86 -17.11 -1.56
CA VAL A 438 0.23 -16.04 -2.33
C VAL A 438 1.30 -15.01 -2.72
N PRO A 439 1.46 -14.69 -4.02
CA PRO A 439 2.41 -13.68 -4.46
C PRO A 439 2.13 -12.30 -3.85
N TYR A 440 3.16 -11.57 -3.43
CA TYR A 440 2.97 -10.29 -2.73
C TYR A 440 2.51 -9.15 -3.66
N ASP A 441 2.68 -9.30 -4.97
CA ASP A 441 2.28 -8.35 -6.02
C ASP A 441 0.77 -8.35 -6.30
N ILE A 442 0.05 -9.39 -5.84
CA ILE A 442 -1.41 -9.44 -5.89
C ILE A 442 -2.05 -9.13 -4.53
N THR A 443 -1.26 -8.73 -3.55
CA THR A 443 -1.70 -8.31 -2.21
C THR A 443 -1.52 -6.81 -2.02
N PHE A 444 -2.61 -6.10 -1.77
CA PHE A 444 -2.62 -4.64 -1.69
C PHE A 444 -3.04 -4.16 -0.30
N ALA A 445 -2.51 -3.01 0.10
CA ALA A 445 -2.94 -2.32 1.30
C ALA A 445 -4.27 -1.58 1.06
N LEU A 446 -4.95 -1.19 2.14
CA LEU A 446 -6.24 -0.49 2.10
C LEU A 446 -6.26 0.72 1.15
N ASP A 447 -5.25 1.58 1.24
CA ASP A 447 -5.20 2.84 0.46
C ASP A 447 -5.01 2.57 -1.04
N ASP A 448 -4.35 1.48 -1.40
CA ASP A 448 -4.03 1.14 -2.79
C ASP A 448 -5.21 0.46 -3.51
N ILE A 449 -6.11 -0.21 -2.78
CA ILE A 449 -7.16 -1.06 -3.36
C ILE A 449 -8.59 -0.55 -3.15
N ASN A 450 -8.81 0.46 -2.31
CA ASN A 450 -10.19 0.92 -2.03
C ASN A 450 -10.90 1.49 -3.27
N ALA A 451 -10.16 2.16 -4.16
CA ALA A 451 -10.70 2.68 -5.42
C ALA A 451 -11.17 1.57 -6.38
N ASP A 452 -10.59 0.38 -6.26
CA ASP A 452 -10.82 -0.75 -7.15
C ASP A 452 -12.10 -1.53 -6.84
N PHE A 453 -12.69 -1.38 -5.64
CA PHE A 453 -13.93 -2.07 -5.28
C PHE A 453 -15.11 -1.69 -6.17
N ALA A 454 -15.16 -0.46 -6.68
CA ALA A 454 -16.23 -0.02 -7.59
C ALA A 454 -16.22 -0.74 -8.95
N ASP A 455 -15.06 -1.27 -9.37
CA ASP A 455 -14.87 -2.04 -10.61
C ASP A 455 -14.73 -3.55 -10.32
N THR A 456 -15.18 -4.01 -9.15
CA THR A 456 -15.06 -5.41 -8.73
C THR A 456 -16.40 -6.11 -8.81
N ASP A 457 -16.43 -7.27 -9.49
CA ASP A 457 -17.65 -8.07 -9.62
C ASP A 457 -18.02 -8.75 -8.30
N VAL A 458 -17.04 -9.37 -7.63
CA VAL A 458 -17.26 -10.07 -6.35
C VAL A 458 -16.21 -9.69 -5.31
N ALA A 459 -16.65 -9.14 -4.19
CA ALA A 459 -15.84 -8.96 -2.98
C ALA A 459 -16.07 -10.13 -2.01
N LEU A 460 -15.08 -11.00 -1.83
CA LEU A 460 -15.15 -12.17 -0.96
C LEU A 460 -14.55 -11.86 0.41
N VAL A 461 -15.40 -11.63 1.41
CA VAL A 461 -15.01 -11.27 2.78
C VAL A 461 -14.83 -12.51 3.64
N LEU A 462 -13.59 -12.85 4.00
CA LEU A 462 -13.24 -14.08 4.71
C LEU A 462 -12.98 -13.86 6.19
N GLY A 463 -14.01 -14.01 7.02
CA GLY A 463 -13.87 -13.93 8.47
C GLY A 463 -13.45 -12.55 8.98
N ALA A 464 -13.78 -11.49 8.24
CA ALA A 464 -13.66 -10.09 8.64
C ALA A 464 -15.01 -9.54 9.12
N ASN A 465 -14.99 -8.53 9.98
CA ASN A 465 -16.21 -7.85 10.42
C ASN A 465 -15.99 -6.34 10.54
N ASP A 466 -15.28 -5.89 11.57
CA ASP A 466 -15.13 -4.44 11.85
C ASP A 466 -14.41 -3.70 10.70
N ILE A 467 -13.41 -4.32 10.08
CA ILE A 467 -12.60 -3.75 8.99
C ILE A 467 -13.36 -3.58 7.64
N VAL A 468 -14.57 -4.13 7.54
CA VAL A 468 -15.46 -4.00 6.38
C VAL A 468 -16.81 -3.38 6.76
N ASN A 469 -16.90 -2.77 7.95
CA ASN A 469 -18.16 -2.27 8.48
C ASN A 469 -18.45 -0.83 7.97
N PRO A 470 -19.51 -0.61 7.17
CA PRO A 470 -19.88 0.71 6.66
C PRO A 470 -20.21 1.70 7.78
N GLY A 471 -20.63 1.21 8.95
CA GLY A 471 -20.93 2.01 10.13
C GLY A 471 -19.74 2.84 10.62
N ALA A 472 -18.50 2.51 10.22
CA ALA A 472 -17.36 3.38 10.47
C ALA A 472 -17.45 4.73 9.74
N GLN A 473 -18.14 4.79 8.59
CA GLN A 473 -18.31 6.03 7.80
C GLN A 473 -19.72 6.62 7.95
N THR A 474 -20.75 5.79 8.13
CA THR A 474 -22.15 6.23 8.09
C THR A 474 -22.75 6.56 9.46
N ASP A 475 -22.21 6.00 10.55
CA ASP A 475 -22.71 6.20 11.91
C ASP A 475 -21.67 6.93 12.77
N SER A 476 -21.94 8.20 13.09
CA SER A 476 -21.06 9.03 13.93
C SER A 476 -21.01 8.60 15.39
N ASP A 477 -22.04 7.90 15.87
CA ASP A 477 -22.13 7.42 17.26
C ASP A 477 -21.53 6.02 17.44
N SER A 478 -21.11 5.39 16.33
CA SER A 478 -20.46 4.10 16.33
C SER A 478 -19.10 4.13 17.05
N PRO A 479 -18.79 3.13 17.90
CA PRO A 479 -17.45 2.88 18.44
C PRO A 479 -16.29 2.89 17.45
N ILE A 480 -16.57 2.65 16.16
CA ILE A 480 -15.59 2.59 15.07
C ILE A 480 -15.74 3.76 14.08
N ALA A 481 -16.53 4.80 14.43
CA ALA A 481 -16.70 5.98 13.60
C ALA A 481 -15.34 6.61 13.24
N GLY A 482 -15.12 6.91 11.97
CA GLY A 482 -13.89 7.47 11.41
C GLY A 482 -12.75 6.47 11.20
N MET A 483 -12.93 5.17 11.50
CA MET A 483 -11.96 4.13 11.16
C MET A 483 -11.89 3.96 9.63
N PRO A 484 -10.70 4.02 9.01
CA PRO A 484 -10.54 3.59 7.61
C PRO A 484 -11.01 2.15 7.49
N VAL A 485 -11.82 1.83 6.49
CA VAL A 485 -12.37 0.48 6.27
C VAL A 485 -12.22 0.11 4.80
N LEU A 486 -12.23 -1.18 4.51
CA LEU A 486 -12.30 -1.69 3.14
C LEU A 486 -13.73 -1.55 2.64
N GLU A 487 -13.93 -0.77 1.58
CA GLU A 487 -15.25 -0.35 1.09
C GLU A 487 -15.89 -1.42 0.19
N VAL A 488 -15.94 -2.66 0.71
CA VAL A 488 -16.37 -3.85 -0.02
C VAL A 488 -17.79 -3.74 -0.57
N TRP A 489 -18.65 -2.96 0.08
CA TRP A 489 -20.02 -2.71 -0.36
C TRP A 489 -20.13 -1.96 -1.70
N LYS A 490 -19.03 -1.39 -2.20
CA LYS A 490 -18.97 -0.77 -3.53
C LYS A 490 -18.85 -1.80 -4.67
N ALA A 491 -18.53 -3.06 -4.37
CA ALA A 491 -18.50 -4.14 -5.35
C ALA A 491 -19.91 -4.53 -5.80
N THR A 492 -20.02 -5.11 -7.01
CA THR A 492 -21.30 -5.56 -7.58
C THR A 492 -21.98 -6.59 -6.68
N HIS A 493 -21.21 -7.56 -6.16
CA HIS A 493 -21.65 -8.49 -5.13
C HIS A 493 -20.63 -8.59 -4.00
N THR A 494 -21.10 -8.66 -2.76
CA THR A 494 -20.28 -8.96 -1.59
C THR A 494 -20.70 -10.29 -0.98
N ILE A 495 -19.74 -11.14 -0.62
CA ILE A 495 -20.00 -12.44 0.01
C ILE A 495 -19.25 -12.49 1.33
N CYS A 496 -19.99 -12.47 2.43
CA CYS A 496 -19.45 -12.53 3.78
C CYS A 496 -19.43 -13.96 4.32
N MET A 497 -18.23 -14.52 4.50
CA MET A 497 -18.01 -15.86 5.05
C MET A 497 -17.70 -15.79 6.55
N LYS A 498 -18.62 -16.28 7.39
CA LYS A 498 -18.46 -16.35 8.85
C LYS A 498 -19.33 -17.45 9.48
N ARG A 499 -19.04 -17.82 10.73
CA ARG A 499 -19.78 -18.91 11.43
C ARG A 499 -21.21 -18.55 11.84
N SER A 500 -21.45 -17.29 12.19
CA SER A 500 -22.74 -16.80 12.68
C SER A 500 -22.83 -15.28 12.52
N LEU A 501 -23.99 -14.66 12.75
CA LEU A 501 -24.16 -13.21 12.66
C LEU A 501 -23.57 -12.40 13.83
N ASN A 502 -22.86 -13.05 14.77
CA ASN A 502 -22.28 -12.38 15.93
C ASN A 502 -21.37 -11.19 15.58
N VAL A 503 -21.38 -10.19 16.46
CA VAL A 503 -20.56 -8.97 16.37
C VAL A 503 -19.06 -9.26 16.39
N GLY A 504 -18.28 -8.29 15.89
CA GLY A 504 -16.83 -8.34 15.82
C GLY A 504 -16.18 -7.98 17.16
N TYR A 505 -14.95 -7.48 17.11
CA TYR A 505 -14.23 -7.07 18.31
C TYR A 505 -14.84 -5.81 18.93
N ALA A 506 -15.20 -4.83 18.10
CA ALA A 506 -15.79 -3.58 18.54
C ALA A 506 -17.18 -3.76 19.18
N GLY A 507 -17.78 -4.95 19.10
CA GLY A 507 -19.06 -5.24 19.73
C GLY A 507 -20.24 -4.55 19.05
N VAL A 508 -20.07 -4.11 17.80
CA VAL A 508 -21.08 -3.42 16.99
C VAL A 508 -21.63 -4.35 15.92
N ASP A 509 -22.92 -4.17 15.60
CA ASP A 509 -23.54 -4.81 14.44
C ASP A 509 -22.95 -4.23 13.14
N ASN A 510 -23.01 -5.01 12.06
CA ASN A 510 -22.46 -4.61 10.77
C ASN A 510 -23.58 -4.42 9.74
N PRO A 511 -23.88 -3.17 9.31
CA PRO A 511 -24.87 -2.88 8.28
C PRO A 511 -24.62 -3.61 6.96
N LEU A 512 -23.36 -3.96 6.64
CA LEU A 512 -23.02 -4.71 5.43
C LEU A 512 -23.85 -6.01 5.31
N PHE A 513 -24.17 -6.66 6.43
CA PHE A 513 -24.85 -7.96 6.41
C PHE A 513 -26.28 -7.90 5.89
N VAL A 514 -26.91 -6.71 5.90
CA VAL A 514 -28.26 -6.49 5.39
C VAL A 514 -28.29 -5.70 4.07
N ASN A 515 -27.13 -5.33 3.53
CA ASN A 515 -27.05 -4.64 2.24
C ASN A 515 -27.60 -5.54 1.11
N ASP A 516 -28.23 -4.90 0.13
CA ASP A 516 -28.89 -5.63 -0.95
C ASP A 516 -27.95 -6.45 -1.82
N ASN A 517 -26.74 -5.96 -2.04
CA ASN A 517 -25.69 -6.62 -2.81
C ASN A 517 -24.84 -7.60 -1.98
N ASN A 518 -25.15 -7.80 -0.69
CA ASN A 518 -24.41 -8.71 0.18
C ASN A 518 -25.15 -10.03 0.41
N MET A 519 -24.38 -11.12 0.41
CA MET A 519 -24.85 -12.45 0.79
C MET A 519 -23.98 -13.03 1.91
N MET A 520 -24.60 -13.75 2.83
CA MET A 520 -23.94 -14.44 3.93
C MET A 520 -23.73 -15.91 3.58
N PHE A 521 -22.48 -16.34 3.49
CA PHE A 521 -22.15 -17.76 3.33
C PHE A 521 -21.69 -18.31 4.68
N LEU A 522 -22.65 -18.83 5.46
CA LEU A 522 -22.41 -19.22 6.84
C LEU A 522 -21.68 -20.57 6.96
N GLY A 523 -20.69 -20.62 7.85
CA GLY A 523 -19.91 -21.82 8.12
C GLY A 523 -18.52 -21.53 8.67
N ASP A 524 -17.78 -22.60 8.99
CA ASP A 524 -16.34 -22.48 9.23
C ASP A 524 -15.62 -22.09 7.93
N ALA A 525 -14.71 -21.11 7.99
CA ALA A 525 -14.09 -20.54 6.80
C ALA A 525 -13.32 -21.59 5.98
N LYS A 526 -12.61 -22.52 6.64
CA LYS A 526 -11.85 -23.56 5.94
C LYS A 526 -12.78 -24.55 5.27
N THR A 527 -13.78 -25.05 5.99
CA THR A 527 -14.77 -25.98 5.43
C THR A 527 -15.53 -25.37 4.27
N SER A 528 -15.95 -24.11 4.38
CA SER A 528 -16.69 -23.42 3.33
C SER A 528 -15.83 -23.18 2.08
N LEU A 529 -14.56 -22.78 2.23
CA LEU A 529 -13.64 -22.67 1.09
C LEU A 529 -13.39 -24.02 0.41
N LEU A 530 -13.18 -25.09 1.18
CA LEU A 530 -12.99 -26.45 0.63
C LEU A 530 -14.21 -26.93 -0.18
N LYS A 531 -15.43 -26.57 0.23
CA LYS A 531 -16.65 -26.85 -0.55
C LYS A 531 -16.67 -26.13 -1.90
N LEU A 532 -16.23 -24.87 -1.94
CA LEU A 532 -16.13 -24.11 -3.19
C LEU A 532 -15.06 -24.69 -4.11
N ILE A 533 -13.92 -25.07 -3.54
CA ILE A 533 -12.81 -25.70 -4.25
C ILE A 533 -13.26 -27.03 -4.87
N SER A 534 -14.02 -27.86 -4.14
CA SER A 534 -14.53 -29.12 -4.69
C SER A 534 -15.49 -28.91 -5.85
N LEU A 535 -16.32 -27.87 -5.81
CA LEU A 535 -17.22 -27.52 -6.93
C LEU A 535 -16.43 -27.05 -8.17
N LEU A 536 -15.27 -26.41 -7.97
CA LEU A 536 -14.39 -25.99 -9.07
C LEU A 536 -13.63 -27.14 -9.74
N ASP A 537 -13.48 -28.27 -9.05
CA ASP A 537 -12.78 -29.47 -9.55
C ASP A 537 -13.67 -30.42 -10.34
N GLU A 538 -14.99 -30.33 -10.19
CA GLU A 538 -15.90 -31.21 -10.93
C GLU A 538 -15.86 -30.89 -12.44
N PRO A 539 -15.55 -31.88 -13.30
CA PRO A 539 -15.57 -31.68 -14.74
C PRO A 539 -16.99 -31.32 -15.18
N SER A 540 -17.11 -30.27 -15.99
CA SER A 540 -18.36 -29.67 -16.48
C SER A 540 -19.15 -30.59 -17.43
N ALA A 541 -19.55 -31.76 -16.95
CA ALA A 541 -20.44 -32.71 -17.60
C ALA A 541 -21.31 -33.34 -16.50
N HIS A 542 -22.61 -33.07 -16.54
CA HIS A 542 -23.68 -33.51 -15.63
C HIS A 542 -23.96 -32.62 -14.40
N PHE A 543 -24.77 -31.57 -14.61
CA PHE A 543 -25.74 -31.14 -13.61
C PHE A 543 -27.10 -30.90 -14.27
N SER A 544 -27.85 -31.99 -14.43
CA SER A 544 -29.30 -31.96 -14.59
C SER A 544 -29.94 -32.10 -13.20
N THR A 545 -30.96 -31.27 -12.96
CA THR A 545 -31.85 -31.23 -11.78
C THR A 545 -32.22 -32.60 -11.18
N PRO A 546 -32.46 -32.69 -9.85
CA PRO A 546 -32.73 -33.96 -9.17
C PRO A 546 -34.19 -34.38 -9.37
N ALA A 547 -34.43 -35.36 -10.25
CA ALA A 547 -35.62 -36.19 -10.20
C ALA A 547 -35.33 -37.59 -10.78
N SER A 548 -35.74 -38.61 -10.04
CA SER A 548 -35.77 -40.05 -10.40
C SER A 548 -34.45 -40.82 -10.34
N SER A 549 -34.17 -41.40 -9.17
CA SER A 549 -33.27 -42.55 -9.01
C SER A 549 -34.11 -43.84 -9.01
N LEU A 550 -33.89 -44.76 -9.96
CA LEU A 550 -34.31 -46.16 -9.86
C LEU A 550 -33.48 -47.05 -10.81
N PHE A 551 -33.00 -48.16 -10.24
CA PHE A 551 -32.29 -49.33 -10.83
C PHE A 551 -30.76 -49.20 -11.00
N MET A 552 -29.96 -49.87 -10.14
CA MET A 552 -29.46 -51.27 -10.24
C MET A 552 -28.52 -51.48 -11.44
N GLY A 553 -27.33 -52.08 -11.38
CA GLY A 553 -26.58 -52.83 -10.35
C GLY A 553 -25.10 -52.91 -10.81
N SER A 554 -24.14 -53.05 -9.88
CA SER A 554 -23.45 -54.30 -9.51
C SER A 554 -22.29 -54.75 -10.42
N GLY A 555 -21.08 -54.73 -9.84
CA GLY A 555 -19.90 -55.54 -10.21
C GLY A 555 -18.97 -54.93 -11.27
N GLU A 556 -17.64 -55.00 -11.21
CA GLU A 556 -16.70 -55.64 -10.30
C GLU A 556 -15.29 -55.04 -10.57
N SER A 557 -14.39 -55.25 -9.61
CA SER A 557 -12.94 -54.99 -9.61
C SER A 557 -12.18 -55.69 -10.77
N MET A 558 -10.92 -55.46 -11.13
CA MET A 558 -9.69 -55.05 -10.42
C MET A 558 -8.56 -54.93 -11.49
N ARG A 559 -7.55 -54.06 -11.29
CA ARG A 559 -6.08 -54.21 -11.52
C ARG A 559 -5.56 -54.90 -12.81
N ASP A 560 -4.50 -54.51 -13.52
CA ASP A 560 -3.28 -53.73 -13.24
C ASP A 560 -2.55 -53.46 -14.60
N ILE A 561 -1.83 -52.33 -14.66
CA ILE A 561 -0.51 -52.09 -15.31
C ILE A 561 -0.34 -52.42 -16.82
N GLU A 562 -0.08 -51.41 -17.66
CA GLU A 562 1.25 -51.09 -18.26
C GLU A 562 1.14 -49.96 -19.31
N ALA A 563 2.11 -49.04 -19.31
CA ALA A 563 2.16 -47.90 -20.24
C ALA A 563 2.85 -48.26 -21.57
N PRO A 564 2.39 -47.71 -22.71
CA PRO A 564 3.31 -47.50 -23.83
C PRO A 564 3.26 -46.09 -24.46
N LYS A 565 4.48 -45.62 -24.75
CA LYS A 565 4.88 -44.42 -25.51
C LYS A 565 4.40 -44.44 -26.98
N PRO A 566 4.44 -43.30 -27.70
CA PRO A 566 3.53 -43.00 -28.79
C PRO A 566 3.98 -43.60 -30.13
N LYS A 567 3.01 -44.06 -30.93
CA LYS A 567 3.23 -44.37 -32.36
C LYS A 567 2.17 -43.67 -33.20
N ARG A 568 2.62 -42.68 -33.99
CA ARG A 568 1.89 -42.08 -35.10
C ARG A 568 1.38 -43.20 -36.03
N LYS A 569 0.07 -43.29 -36.20
CA LYS A 569 -0.56 -43.99 -37.33
C LYS A 569 -1.54 -43.05 -38.01
N THR A 570 -1.33 -42.91 -39.30
CA THR A 570 -2.20 -42.30 -40.31
C THR A 570 -3.60 -42.89 -40.24
N HIS A 571 -4.60 -42.06 -39.92
CA HIS A 571 -6.00 -42.40 -40.06
C HIS A 571 -6.65 -41.54 -41.14
N GLN A 572 -7.27 -42.23 -42.11
CA GLN A 572 -8.23 -41.68 -43.07
C GLN A 572 -9.29 -40.84 -42.32
N ARG A 573 -9.46 -39.57 -42.72
CA ARG A 573 -10.52 -38.70 -42.22
C ARG A 573 -11.87 -39.21 -42.70
N VAL A 574 -12.61 -39.88 -41.81
CA VAL A 574 -14.07 -39.81 -41.82
C VAL A 574 -14.43 -38.36 -41.46
N LYS A 575 -15.25 -37.70 -42.28
CA LYS A 575 -15.79 -36.35 -41.99
C LYS A 575 -16.73 -36.45 -40.79
N SER A 576 -16.19 -36.42 -39.58
CA SER A 576 -16.95 -35.97 -38.42
C SER A 576 -17.23 -34.48 -38.63
N VAL A 577 -18.51 -34.10 -38.73
CA VAL A 577 -18.90 -32.69 -38.66
C VAL A 577 -18.33 -32.17 -37.34
N ASP A 578 -17.46 -31.16 -37.44
CA ASP A 578 -16.85 -30.54 -36.27
C ASP A 578 -17.99 -30.09 -35.33
N PRO A 579 -18.06 -30.59 -34.07
CA PRO A 579 -19.12 -30.21 -33.13
C PRO A 579 -19.28 -28.68 -33.00
N PHE A 580 -18.18 -27.96 -33.21
CA PHE A 580 -18.13 -26.51 -33.26
C PHE A 580 -18.92 -25.92 -34.44
N LEU A 581 -18.77 -26.47 -35.66
CA LEU A 581 -19.49 -26.02 -36.85
C LEU A 581 -20.98 -26.32 -36.79
N ALA A 582 -21.36 -27.46 -36.20
CA ALA A 582 -22.76 -27.80 -35.97
C ALA A 582 -23.44 -26.79 -35.04
N ARG A 583 -22.74 -26.38 -33.96
CA ARG A 583 -23.24 -25.39 -33.01
C ARG A 583 -23.36 -23.99 -33.63
N ILE A 584 -22.41 -23.59 -34.48
CA ILE A 584 -22.50 -22.32 -35.22
C ILE A 584 -23.71 -22.33 -36.14
N SER A 585 -23.94 -23.42 -36.89
CA SER A 585 -25.09 -23.53 -37.79
C SER A 585 -26.43 -23.44 -37.02
N GLU A 586 -26.50 -24.04 -35.83
CA GLU A 586 -27.68 -23.96 -34.95
C GLU A 586 -27.93 -22.53 -34.45
N LEU A 587 -26.87 -21.83 -34.00
CA LEU A 587 -26.96 -20.43 -33.57
C LEU A 587 -27.35 -19.49 -34.71
N GLN A 588 -26.84 -19.73 -35.92
CA GLN A 588 -27.21 -18.97 -37.11
C GLN A 588 -28.69 -19.16 -37.48
N SER A 589 -29.24 -20.38 -37.35
CA SER A 589 -30.67 -20.62 -37.60
C SER A 589 -31.59 -19.99 -36.55
N ASN A 590 -31.08 -19.76 -35.34
CA ASN A 590 -31.82 -19.15 -34.24
C ASN A 590 -31.65 -17.63 -34.16
N ALA A 591 -30.90 -17.02 -35.07
CA ALA A 591 -30.68 -15.58 -35.06
C ALA A 591 -31.95 -14.82 -35.47
N PHE A 592 -32.45 -13.94 -34.60
CA PHE A 592 -33.67 -13.16 -34.83
C PHE A 592 -33.40 -11.83 -35.54
N LEU A 593 -32.14 -11.40 -35.61
CA LEU A 593 -31.73 -10.11 -36.17
C LEU A 593 -30.41 -10.24 -36.94
N LYS A 594 -30.29 -9.49 -38.05
CA LYS A 594 -29.07 -9.38 -38.84
C LYS A 594 -28.52 -7.96 -38.79
N VAL A 595 -27.25 -7.84 -38.44
CA VAL A 595 -26.48 -6.58 -38.40
C VAL A 595 -25.49 -6.57 -39.56
N GLY A 596 -25.60 -5.57 -40.42
CA GLY A 596 -24.76 -5.35 -41.59
C GLY A 596 -23.57 -4.47 -41.29
N VAL A 597 -22.40 -4.89 -41.80
CA VAL A 597 -21.13 -4.15 -41.70
C VAL A 597 -20.55 -4.01 -43.09
N VAL A 598 -20.54 -2.78 -43.60
CA VAL A 598 -19.99 -2.45 -44.91
C VAL A 598 -18.54 -1.99 -44.79
N ARG A 599 -17.79 -2.09 -45.89
CA ARG A 599 -16.44 -1.54 -45.98
C ARG A 599 -16.53 -0.01 -46.04
N GLU A 600 -15.67 0.67 -45.29
CA GLU A 600 -15.63 2.13 -45.34
C GLU A 600 -15.04 2.64 -46.65
N ILE A 601 -15.65 3.71 -47.19
CA ILE A 601 -15.32 4.31 -48.49
C ILE A 601 -14.88 5.77 -48.38
N ALA A 602 -14.91 6.36 -47.19
CA ALA A 602 -14.76 7.79 -46.97
C ALA A 602 -13.34 8.34 -47.17
N ASP A 603 -12.31 7.53 -46.93
CA ASP A 603 -10.91 7.95 -47.05
C ASP A 603 -10.03 6.71 -47.34
N GLU A 604 -8.99 6.85 -48.18
CA GLU A 604 -8.02 5.78 -48.43
C GLU A 604 -7.30 5.34 -47.14
N PHE A 605 -7.31 6.19 -46.11
CA PHE A 605 -6.68 5.94 -44.81
C PHE A 605 -7.64 5.50 -43.71
N GLU A 606 -8.94 5.30 -43.98
CA GLU A 606 -9.85 4.69 -43.01
C GLU A 606 -9.66 3.17 -42.98
N ALA A 607 -9.06 2.69 -41.90
CA ALA A 607 -8.64 1.31 -41.73
C ALA A 607 -9.47 0.59 -40.67
N ARG A 608 -10.37 1.28 -39.97
CA ARG A 608 -11.23 0.68 -38.95
C ARG A 608 -12.42 -0.04 -39.56
N VAL A 609 -13.01 -0.95 -38.77
CA VAL A 609 -14.24 -1.68 -39.10
C VAL A 609 -15.21 -1.62 -37.92
N ALA A 610 -16.51 -1.59 -38.19
CA ALA A 610 -17.54 -1.40 -37.16
C ALA A 610 -17.71 -2.59 -36.21
N MET A 611 -17.38 -3.80 -36.66
CA MET A 611 -17.44 -5.03 -35.87
C MET A 611 -16.16 -5.83 -36.06
N THR A 612 -15.67 -6.44 -34.97
CA THR A 612 -14.53 -7.37 -34.99
C THR A 612 -15.02 -8.82 -34.83
N PRO A 613 -14.23 -9.84 -35.22
CA PRO A 613 -14.64 -11.24 -35.10
C PRO A 613 -15.02 -11.66 -33.68
N ASP A 614 -14.29 -11.19 -32.67
CA ASP A 614 -14.58 -11.51 -31.26
C ASP A 614 -15.93 -10.99 -30.79
N ILE A 615 -16.30 -9.77 -31.22
CA ILE A 615 -17.59 -9.17 -30.89
C ILE A 615 -18.71 -9.79 -31.71
N ALA A 616 -18.47 -10.12 -32.98
CA ALA A 616 -19.44 -10.83 -33.80
C ALA A 616 -19.77 -12.22 -33.21
N LYS A 617 -18.76 -12.93 -32.69
CA LYS A 617 -18.93 -14.19 -31.95
C LYS A 617 -19.80 -14.01 -30.70
N ARG A 618 -19.60 -12.90 -29.97
CA ARG A 618 -20.41 -12.55 -28.79
C ARG A 618 -21.87 -12.29 -29.19
N LEU A 619 -22.10 -11.48 -30.22
CA LEU A 619 -23.44 -11.13 -30.71
C LEU A 619 -24.22 -12.35 -31.23
N LEU A 620 -23.54 -13.28 -31.91
CA LEU A 620 -24.16 -14.51 -32.40
C LEU A 620 -24.72 -15.38 -31.26
N LYS A 621 -24.04 -15.41 -30.10
CA LYS A 621 -24.57 -16.09 -28.90
C LYS A 621 -25.83 -15.43 -28.36
N SER A 622 -25.98 -14.12 -28.53
CA SER A 622 -27.16 -13.36 -28.15
C SER A 622 -28.30 -13.44 -29.19
N GLY A 623 -28.11 -14.18 -30.29
CA GLY A 623 -29.11 -14.33 -31.36
C GLY A 623 -29.05 -13.24 -32.44
N ILE A 624 -27.95 -12.47 -32.51
CA ILE A 624 -27.73 -11.44 -33.53
C ILE A 624 -26.64 -11.91 -34.49
N GLN A 625 -26.99 -12.13 -35.76
CA GLN A 625 -26.04 -12.55 -36.79
C GLN A 625 -25.40 -11.33 -37.46
N VAL A 626 -24.07 -11.32 -37.55
CA VAL A 626 -23.34 -10.30 -38.30
C VAL A 626 -23.16 -10.74 -39.75
N VAL A 627 -23.51 -9.85 -40.69
CA VAL A 627 -23.26 -9.98 -42.12
C VAL A 627 -22.32 -8.87 -42.58
N LEU A 628 -21.30 -9.21 -43.36
CA LEU A 628 -20.17 -8.33 -43.65
C LEU A 628 -19.85 -8.32 -45.14
N GLU A 629 -19.53 -7.15 -45.69
CA GLU A 629 -18.96 -7.01 -47.03
C GLU A 629 -17.54 -7.61 -47.09
N THR A 630 -17.23 -8.36 -48.14
CA THR A 630 -15.89 -8.90 -48.40
C THR A 630 -14.80 -7.83 -48.23
N ASN A 631 -13.74 -8.15 -47.49
CA ASN A 631 -12.62 -7.28 -47.15
C ASN A 631 -12.95 -6.05 -46.29
N ALA A 632 -14.12 -5.96 -45.63
CA ALA A 632 -14.42 -4.80 -44.78
C ALA A 632 -13.45 -4.65 -43.59
N GLY A 633 -12.92 -5.75 -43.06
CA GLY A 633 -12.01 -5.76 -41.90
C GLY A 633 -10.51 -5.67 -42.22
N ILE A 634 -10.12 -5.66 -43.51
CA ILE A 634 -8.72 -5.91 -43.90
C ILE A 634 -7.75 -4.81 -43.41
N GLY A 635 -8.19 -3.54 -43.39
CA GLY A 635 -7.40 -2.41 -42.87
C GLY A 635 -7.13 -2.51 -41.37
N GLY A 636 -7.98 -3.24 -40.64
CA GLY A 636 -7.86 -3.49 -39.22
C GLY A 636 -7.02 -4.73 -38.89
N GLY A 637 -6.56 -5.48 -39.90
CA GLY A 637 -5.93 -6.79 -39.73
C GLY A 637 -6.93 -7.94 -39.54
N PHE A 638 -8.24 -7.70 -39.70
CA PHE A 638 -9.28 -8.72 -39.54
C PHE A 638 -9.61 -9.35 -40.90
N LEU A 639 -9.08 -10.54 -41.14
CA LEU A 639 -9.31 -11.28 -42.38
C LEU A 639 -10.72 -11.86 -42.44
N ASP A 640 -11.29 -11.91 -43.64
CA ASP A 640 -12.59 -12.52 -43.92
C ASP A 640 -12.71 -13.95 -43.38
N GLY A 641 -11.65 -14.75 -43.45
CA GLY A 641 -11.61 -16.09 -42.86
C GLY A 641 -11.92 -16.11 -41.36
N ALA A 642 -11.43 -15.12 -40.60
CA ALA A 642 -11.68 -15.02 -39.16
C ALA A 642 -13.16 -14.69 -38.87
N TYR A 643 -13.83 -13.91 -39.73
CA TYR A 643 -15.27 -13.66 -39.62
C TYR A 643 -16.09 -14.91 -39.94
N ALA A 644 -15.69 -15.69 -40.95
CA ALA A 644 -16.34 -16.93 -41.32
C ALA A 644 -16.25 -17.99 -40.20
N GLU A 645 -15.09 -18.12 -39.55
CA GLU A 645 -14.86 -19.06 -38.44
C GLU A 645 -15.75 -18.81 -37.23
N VAL A 646 -16.16 -17.56 -37.00
CA VAL A 646 -17.05 -17.20 -35.89
C VAL A 646 -18.54 -17.14 -36.28
N GLY A 647 -18.88 -17.54 -37.50
CA GLY A 647 -20.26 -17.65 -37.96
C GLY A 647 -20.84 -16.38 -38.60
N CYS A 648 -20.02 -15.44 -39.05
CA CYS A 648 -20.49 -14.33 -39.86
C CYS A 648 -20.75 -14.77 -41.31
N LYS A 649 -21.69 -14.11 -41.98
CA LYS A 649 -21.91 -14.31 -43.43
C LYS A 649 -21.19 -13.21 -44.20
N ILE A 650 -20.31 -13.59 -45.12
CA ILE A 650 -19.57 -12.66 -45.98
C ILE A 650 -20.32 -12.50 -47.30
N LEU A 651 -20.52 -11.27 -47.74
CA LEU A 651 -21.31 -10.89 -48.92
C LEU A 651 -20.44 -10.11 -49.91
N ASN A 652 -20.68 -10.30 -51.20
CA ASN A 652 -19.74 -9.85 -52.23
C ASN A 652 -19.82 -8.36 -52.54
N SER A 653 -20.91 -7.69 -52.13
CA SER A 653 -21.14 -6.28 -52.41
C SER A 653 -21.83 -5.57 -51.25
N ALA A 654 -21.60 -4.26 -51.12
CA ALA A 654 -22.30 -3.43 -50.15
C ALA A 654 -23.82 -3.47 -50.33
N GLN A 655 -24.33 -3.56 -51.57
CA GLN A 655 -25.77 -3.68 -51.84
C GLN A 655 -26.37 -4.95 -51.22
N GLU A 656 -25.68 -6.09 -51.32
CA GLU A 656 -26.13 -7.33 -50.66
C GLU A 656 -26.19 -7.21 -49.13
N VAL A 657 -25.27 -6.44 -48.52
CA VAL A 657 -25.30 -6.16 -47.07
C VAL A 657 -26.51 -5.29 -46.73
N TYR A 658 -26.75 -4.21 -47.50
CA TYR A 658 -27.89 -3.32 -47.32
C TYR A 658 -29.25 -4.00 -47.52
N ASP A 659 -29.34 -4.96 -48.46
CA ASP A 659 -30.57 -5.72 -48.73
C ASP A 659 -30.86 -6.79 -47.67
N SER A 660 -29.83 -7.29 -46.97
CA SER A 660 -29.95 -8.45 -46.08
C SER A 660 -29.96 -8.12 -44.58
N ALA A 661 -29.58 -6.90 -44.19
CA ALA A 661 -29.48 -6.48 -42.80
C ALA A 661 -30.61 -5.53 -42.40
N GLY A 662 -31.20 -5.75 -41.21
CA GLY A 662 -32.21 -4.85 -40.64
C GLY A 662 -31.57 -3.65 -39.93
N ILE A 663 -30.31 -3.78 -39.52
CA ILE A 663 -29.50 -2.72 -38.92
C ILE A 663 -28.17 -2.68 -39.64
N VAL A 664 -27.68 -1.49 -39.97
CA VAL A 664 -26.33 -1.30 -40.53
C VAL A 664 -25.53 -0.40 -39.62
N ILE A 665 -24.27 -0.75 -39.37
CA ILE A 665 -23.37 0.00 -38.49
C ILE A 665 -22.15 0.46 -39.29
N LYS A 666 -21.85 1.75 -39.24
CA LYS A 666 -20.71 2.39 -39.90
C LYS A 666 -19.83 3.14 -38.90
N ILE A 667 -18.54 3.24 -39.21
CA ILE A 667 -17.54 4.02 -38.47
C ILE A 667 -17.59 5.50 -38.85
N ARG A 668 -17.91 5.81 -40.12
CA ARG A 668 -17.96 7.17 -40.66
C ARG A 668 -19.37 7.56 -41.09
N GLU A 669 -19.56 8.86 -41.29
CA GLU A 669 -20.75 9.43 -41.92
C GLU A 669 -20.97 8.77 -43.29
N PRO A 670 -22.22 8.40 -43.65
CA PRO A 670 -22.51 7.82 -44.95
C PRO A 670 -22.29 8.84 -46.07
N ILE A 671 -21.72 8.40 -47.19
CA ILE A 671 -21.37 9.27 -48.32
C ILE A 671 -21.94 8.75 -49.66
N MET A 672 -21.60 9.42 -50.76
CA MET A 672 -21.90 8.94 -52.11
C MET A 672 -21.06 7.70 -52.43
N HIS A 673 -21.73 6.58 -52.76
CA HIS A 673 -21.04 5.35 -53.08
C HIS A 673 -20.37 5.47 -54.46
N PRO A 674 -19.07 5.09 -54.59
CA PRO A 674 -18.31 5.26 -55.83
C PRO A 674 -18.86 4.43 -57.00
N VAL A 675 -19.56 3.33 -56.68
CA VAL A 675 -20.21 2.45 -57.66
C VAL A 675 -21.72 2.70 -57.62
N GLY A 676 -22.30 3.16 -58.73
CA GLY A 676 -23.76 3.33 -58.87
C GLY A 676 -24.30 4.74 -58.60
N LEU A 677 -23.46 5.72 -58.24
CA LEU A 677 -23.81 7.14 -58.03
C LEU A 677 -25.04 7.37 -57.11
N LYS A 678 -25.29 6.45 -56.18
CA LYS A 678 -26.31 6.59 -55.14
C LYS A 678 -25.65 6.91 -53.80
N HIS A 679 -26.37 7.63 -52.95
CA HIS A 679 -25.93 7.82 -51.57
C HIS A 679 -26.07 6.51 -50.78
N GLU A 680 -25.18 6.19 -49.84
CA GLU A 680 -25.26 4.94 -49.06
C GLU A 680 -26.61 4.75 -48.36
N ILE A 681 -27.20 5.84 -47.84
CA ILE A 681 -28.56 5.86 -47.25
C ILE A 681 -29.64 5.42 -48.26
N GLU A 682 -29.52 5.82 -49.53
CA GLU A 682 -30.49 5.48 -50.60
C GLU A 682 -30.34 4.04 -51.10
N MET A 683 -29.24 3.37 -50.75
CA MET A 683 -29.00 1.96 -51.03
C MET A 683 -29.65 1.04 -49.99
N MET A 684 -30.05 1.58 -48.84
CA MET A 684 -30.65 0.83 -47.73
C MET A 684 -32.13 0.51 -47.99
N THR A 685 -32.61 -0.56 -47.36
CA THR A 685 -34.03 -0.94 -47.41
C THR A 685 -34.87 -0.01 -46.52
N ALA A 686 -36.03 0.43 -47.02
CA ALA A 686 -36.96 1.24 -46.22
C ALA A 686 -37.39 0.48 -44.95
N GLY A 687 -37.33 1.15 -43.80
CA GLY A 687 -37.59 0.59 -42.47
C GLY A 687 -36.34 0.03 -41.76
N SER A 688 -35.19 -0.05 -42.43
CA SER A 688 -33.91 -0.42 -41.79
C SER A 688 -33.37 0.71 -40.89
N THR A 689 -32.45 0.37 -39.98
CA THR A 689 -31.82 1.32 -39.06
C THR A 689 -30.33 1.49 -39.35
N LEU A 690 -29.88 2.73 -39.56
CA LEU A 690 -28.46 3.08 -39.68
C LEU A 690 -27.93 3.63 -38.35
N ILE A 691 -26.82 3.06 -37.87
CA ILE A 691 -26.07 3.52 -36.71
C ILE A 691 -24.71 4.02 -37.20
N ALA A 692 -24.48 5.32 -37.13
CA ALA A 692 -23.25 5.96 -37.62
C ALA A 692 -23.04 7.31 -36.92
N PRO A 693 -21.83 7.90 -36.98
CA PRO A 693 -21.68 9.33 -36.70
C PRO A 693 -22.44 10.14 -37.76
N VAL A 694 -23.10 11.22 -37.35
CA VAL A 694 -23.92 12.09 -38.24
C VAL A 694 -23.62 13.57 -38.05
N SER A 695 -23.12 13.99 -36.89
CA SER A 695 -22.87 15.39 -36.57
C SER A 695 -24.13 16.26 -36.77
N PRO A 696 -25.28 15.94 -36.15
CA PRO A 696 -26.60 16.49 -36.52
C PRO A 696 -26.74 18.02 -36.31
N GLN A 697 -25.79 18.63 -35.61
CA GLN A 697 -25.72 20.09 -35.44
C GLN A 697 -25.14 20.82 -36.65
N THR A 698 -24.38 20.13 -37.49
CA THR A 698 -23.74 20.68 -38.69
C THR A 698 -24.70 20.72 -39.88
N GLU A 699 -24.36 21.51 -40.90
CA GLU A 699 -25.13 21.56 -42.15
C GLU A 699 -25.16 20.19 -42.86
N ASN A 700 -24.02 19.50 -42.92
CA ASN A 700 -23.93 18.14 -43.48
C ASN A 700 -24.83 17.15 -42.73
N GLY A 701 -24.83 17.19 -41.39
CA GLY A 701 -25.69 16.34 -40.58
C GLY A 701 -27.18 16.55 -40.87
N ARG A 702 -27.62 17.78 -41.17
CA ARG A 702 -29.00 18.07 -41.59
C ARG A 702 -29.34 17.45 -42.94
N ILE A 703 -28.43 17.55 -43.91
CA ILE A 703 -28.57 16.91 -45.22
C ILE A 703 -28.71 15.39 -45.09
N LEU A 704 -27.91 14.77 -44.21
CA LEU A 704 -28.01 13.33 -43.93
C LEU A 704 -29.34 12.94 -43.31
N MET A 705 -29.87 13.75 -42.39
CA MET A 705 -31.19 13.53 -41.78
C MET A 705 -32.33 13.66 -42.81
N ASP A 706 -32.28 14.66 -43.69
CA ASP A 706 -33.27 14.82 -44.76
C ASP A 706 -33.25 13.65 -45.75
N ARG A 707 -32.06 13.17 -46.14
CA ARG A 707 -31.92 11.98 -46.99
C ARG A 707 -32.45 10.71 -46.32
N ALA A 708 -32.14 10.51 -45.04
CA ALA A 708 -32.65 9.37 -44.28
C ALA A 708 -34.19 9.39 -44.17
N LYS A 709 -34.77 10.57 -43.98
CA LYS A 709 -36.21 10.79 -43.99
C LYS A 709 -36.85 10.43 -45.35
N GLU A 710 -36.25 10.87 -46.45
CA GLU A 710 -36.75 10.60 -47.81
C GLU A 710 -36.60 9.12 -48.21
N ALA A 711 -35.51 8.47 -47.80
CA ALA A 711 -35.27 7.04 -48.05
C ALA A 711 -36.06 6.11 -47.11
N GLY A 712 -36.69 6.66 -46.07
CA GLY A 712 -37.39 5.92 -45.04
C GLY A 712 -36.50 5.02 -44.18
N VAL A 713 -35.32 5.51 -43.84
CA VAL A 713 -34.33 4.84 -43.00
C VAL A 713 -34.30 5.51 -41.62
N ASN A 714 -34.34 4.69 -40.56
CA ASN A 714 -34.16 5.18 -39.19
C ASN A 714 -32.69 5.50 -38.95
N LEU A 715 -32.37 6.65 -38.36
CA LEU A 715 -30.99 7.12 -38.21
C LEU A 715 -30.67 7.38 -36.73
N LEU A 716 -29.67 6.67 -36.21
CA LEU A 716 -29.13 6.80 -34.86
C LEU A 716 -27.72 7.39 -34.94
N ALA A 717 -27.57 8.61 -34.41
CA ALA A 717 -26.32 9.36 -34.38
C ALA A 717 -25.51 8.99 -33.12
N VAL A 718 -24.45 8.20 -33.28
CA VAL A 718 -23.61 7.74 -32.14
C VAL A 718 -22.81 8.86 -31.49
N ASP A 719 -22.61 9.97 -32.19
CA ASP A 719 -21.99 11.20 -31.70
C ASP A 719 -22.97 12.09 -30.91
N ALA A 720 -24.27 11.77 -30.94
CA ALA A 720 -25.33 12.43 -30.18
C ALA A 720 -25.75 11.68 -28.91
N ILE A 721 -25.02 10.62 -28.52
CA ILE A 721 -25.27 9.88 -27.27
C ILE A 721 -25.12 10.84 -26.09
N PRO A 722 -26.13 10.94 -25.20
CA PRO A 722 -26.07 11.85 -24.06
C PRO A 722 -25.00 11.41 -23.06
N ARG A 723 -24.22 12.36 -22.55
CA ARG A 723 -23.16 12.14 -21.56
C ARG A 723 -23.72 11.96 -20.14
N ILE A 724 -24.48 10.89 -19.95
CA ILE A 724 -25.03 10.46 -18.65
C ILE A 724 -24.32 9.19 -18.17
N SER A 725 -24.24 8.95 -16.86
CA SER A 725 -23.45 7.86 -16.27
C SER A 725 -23.76 6.49 -16.87
N ARG A 726 -25.04 6.20 -17.15
CA ARG A 726 -25.47 4.90 -17.72
C ARG A 726 -25.11 4.69 -19.19
N ALA A 727 -24.72 5.75 -19.92
CA ALA A 727 -24.42 5.71 -21.35
C ALA A 727 -22.91 5.77 -21.65
N GLN A 728 -22.07 5.85 -20.62
CA GLN A 728 -20.61 5.97 -20.77
C GLN A 728 -19.98 4.80 -21.54
N ASN A 729 -20.51 3.58 -21.37
CA ASN A 729 -20.07 2.39 -22.11
C ASN A 729 -20.48 2.37 -23.59
N LEU A 730 -21.34 3.31 -24.01
CA LEU A 730 -21.80 3.51 -25.39
C LEU A 730 -21.06 4.67 -26.08
N ASP A 731 -20.36 5.51 -25.31
CA ASP A 731 -19.73 6.74 -25.80
C ASP A 731 -18.54 6.44 -26.73
N THR A 732 -18.83 6.52 -28.03
CA THR A 732 -17.85 6.32 -29.10
C THR A 732 -16.86 7.48 -29.20
N LEU A 733 -17.25 8.71 -28.85
CA LEU A 733 -16.35 9.86 -28.92
C LEU A 733 -15.26 9.74 -27.87
N SER A 734 -15.61 9.32 -26.65
CA SER A 734 -14.65 9.07 -25.58
C SER A 734 -13.69 7.92 -25.92
N SER A 735 -14.20 6.80 -26.45
CA SER A 735 -13.35 5.66 -26.81
C SER A 735 -12.33 6.02 -27.91
N GLN A 736 -12.77 6.70 -28.97
CA GLN A 736 -11.89 7.11 -30.06
C GLN A 736 -10.94 8.23 -29.65
N SER A 737 -11.37 9.18 -28.80
CA SER A 737 -10.53 10.25 -28.27
C SER A 737 -9.38 9.71 -27.41
N LYS A 738 -9.64 8.67 -26.60
CA LYS A 738 -8.61 8.02 -25.79
C LYS A 738 -7.50 7.43 -26.67
N ILE A 739 -7.87 6.77 -27.78
CA ILE A 739 -6.92 6.22 -28.75
C ILE A 739 -6.16 7.33 -29.47
N ALA A 740 -6.85 8.40 -29.87
CA ALA A 740 -6.20 9.54 -30.52
C ALA A 740 -5.16 10.20 -29.62
N GLY A 741 -5.46 10.38 -28.33
CA GLY A 741 -4.53 10.91 -27.33
C GLY A 741 -3.29 10.03 -27.12
N TYR A 742 -3.48 8.71 -27.01
CA TYR A 742 -2.36 7.76 -26.96
C TYR A 742 -1.54 7.82 -28.26
N ARG A 743 -2.19 7.74 -29.43
CA ARG A 743 -1.52 7.74 -30.73
C ARG A 743 -0.76 9.04 -30.98
N ALA A 744 -1.26 10.18 -30.50
CA ALA A 744 -0.59 11.47 -30.59
C ALA A 744 0.82 11.43 -29.99
N VAL A 745 0.97 10.82 -28.82
CA VAL A 745 2.28 10.68 -28.15
C VAL A 745 3.20 9.75 -28.95
N ILE A 746 2.66 8.67 -29.53
CA ILE A 746 3.45 7.75 -30.37
C ILE A 746 3.93 8.43 -31.66
N GLU A 747 3.06 9.19 -32.34
CA GLU A 747 3.45 9.98 -33.53
C GLU A 747 4.49 11.05 -33.16
N ALA A 748 4.30 11.72 -32.01
CA ALA A 748 5.27 12.70 -31.52
C ALA A 748 6.63 12.06 -31.24
N ALA A 749 6.65 10.93 -30.53
CA ALA A 749 7.88 10.20 -30.21
C ALA A 749 8.56 9.59 -31.44
N TYR A 750 7.79 9.19 -32.46
CA TYR A 750 8.33 8.69 -33.72
C TYR A 750 9.08 9.78 -34.51
N ILE A 751 8.54 11.01 -34.51
CA ILE A 751 9.14 12.15 -35.19
C ILE A 751 10.27 12.77 -34.36
N TYR A 752 10.12 12.78 -33.04
CA TYR A 752 11.07 13.36 -32.11
C TYR A 752 12.34 12.51 -32.00
N GLN A 753 13.48 13.07 -32.41
CA GLN A 753 14.74 12.32 -32.58
C GLN A 753 15.60 12.21 -31.31
N ARG A 754 15.01 12.39 -30.12
CA ARG A 754 15.72 12.28 -28.83
C ARG A 754 14.93 11.38 -27.88
N PHE A 755 15.56 10.98 -26.76
CA PHE A 755 14.89 10.17 -25.75
C PHE A 755 13.72 10.93 -25.12
N MET A 756 12.60 10.21 -24.91
CA MET A 756 11.46 10.74 -24.16
C MET A 756 11.79 10.78 -22.67
N ASN A 757 12.45 9.74 -22.15
CA ASN A 757 12.95 9.67 -20.78
C ASN A 757 14.35 10.25 -20.63
N GLY A 758 14.66 10.73 -19.42
CA GLY A 758 16.01 11.16 -19.08
C GLY A 758 16.90 9.96 -18.79
N GLU A 759 18.11 9.96 -19.34
CA GLU A 759 19.06 8.84 -19.24
C GLU A 759 20.46 9.35 -18.87
N VAL A 760 21.13 8.60 -17.99
CA VAL A 760 22.55 8.82 -17.67
C VAL A 760 23.34 7.65 -18.22
N THR A 761 24.19 7.92 -19.21
CA THR A 761 24.97 6.91 -19.92
C THR A 761 26.46 7.20 -19.82
N SER A 762 27.31 6.28 -20.28
CA SER A 762 28.76 6.53 -20.42
C SER A 762 29.07 7.68 -21.39
N ALA A 763 28.15 8.01 -22.30
CA ALA A 763 28.25 9.14 -23.23
C ALA A 763 27.77 10.48 -22.64
N GLY A 764 27.34 10.49 -21.37
CA GLY A 764 26.86 11.68 -20.67
C GLY A 764 25.40 11.59 -20.22
N SER A 765 24.91 12.69 -19.65
CA SER A 765 23.54 12.83 -19.16
C SER A 765 22.67 13.50 -20.22
N PHE A 766 21.58 12.84 -20.59
CA PHE A 766 20.57 13.34 -21.51
C PHE A 766 19.28 13.63 -20.73
N GLY A 767 18.82 14.88 -20.76
CA GLY A 767 17.61 15.29 -20.04
C GLY A 767 16.35 14.69 -20.65
N ALA A 768 15.32 14.51 -19.82
CA ALA A 768 14.01 14.04 -20.26
C ALA A 768 13.32 15.07 -21.19
N CYS A 769 12.51 14.57 -22.13
CA CYS A 769 11.69 15.40 -22.98
C CYS A 769 10.61 16.13 -22.14
N LYS A 770 10.39 17.41 -22.41
CA LYS A 770 9.27 18.17 -21.84
C LYS A 770 8.10 18.21 -22.81
N VAL A 771 6.94 17.75 -22.35
CA VAL A 771 5.70 17.66 -23.15
C VAL A 771 4.65 18.59 -22.55
N LEU A 772 4.11 19.50 -23.37
CA LEU A 772 2.96 20.34 -23.00
C LEU A 772 1.69 19.75 -23.60
N VAL A 773 0.66 19.53 -22.79
CA VAL A 773 -0.67 19.09 -23.24
C VAL A 773 -1.70 20.20 -22.97
N ILE A 774 -2.32 20.71 -24.04
CA ILE A 774 -3.35 21.76 -23.95
C ILE A 774 -4.74 21.13 -24.14
N GLY A 775 -5.53 21.19 -23.08
CA GLY A 775 -6.80 20.50 -22.89
C GLY A 775 -6.60 19.17 -22.15
N ALA A 776 -7.33 18.99 -21.04
CA ALA A 776 -7.36 17.79 -20.21
C ALA A 776 -8.72 17.06 -20.34
N GLY A 777 -9.24 16.99 -21.57
CA GLY A 777 -10.32 16.07 -21.92
C GLY A 777 -9.84 14.62 -22.04
N VAL A 778 -10.67 13.71 -22.55
CA VAL A 778 -10.32 12.28 -22.65
C VAL A 778 -9.04 12.04 -23.48
N ALA A 779 -8.87 12.75 -24.60
CA ALA A 779 -7.66 12.66 -25.41
C ALA A 779 -6.44 13.26 -24.69
N GLY A 780 -6.61 14.41 -24.03
CA GLY A 780 -5.56 15.07 -23.27
C GLY A 780 -5.04 14.22 -22.11
N LEU A 781 -5.93 13.65 -21.29
CA LEU A 781 -5.58 12.76 -20.20
C LEU A 781 -4.88 11.49 -20.70
N ALA A 782 -5.33 10.92 -21.83
CA ALA A 782 -4.65 9.80 -22.45
C ALA A 782 -3.24 10.17 -22.93
N ALA A 783 -3.05 11.37 -23.49
CA ALA A 783 -1.74 11.86 -23.89
C ALA A 783 -0.81 12.10 -22.67
N ILE A 784 -1.34 12.68 -21.59
CA ILE A 784 -0.60 12.93 -20.34
C ILE A 784 -0.10 11.61 -19.74
N ALA A 785 -1.01 10.65 -19.54
CA ALA A 785 -0.67 9.34 -19.01
C ALA A 785 0.39 8.63 -19.87
N THR A 786 0.23 8.69 -21.20
CA THR A 786 1.13 8.01 -22.14
C THR A 786 2.52 8.64 -22.12
N ALA A 787 2.61 9.97 -22.20
CA ALA A 787 3.89 10.69 -22.18
C ALA A 787 4.61 10.52 -20.83
N SER A 788 3.88 10.58 -19.71
CA SER A 788 4.44 10.37 -18.37
C SER A 788 4.96 8.95 -18.19
N ASN A 789 4.23 7.93 -18.65
CA ASN A 789 4.67 6.54 -18.65
C ASN A 789 5.90 6.28 -19.53
N MET A 790 6.12 7.09 -20.58
CA MET A 790 7.35 7.08 -21.39
C MET A 790 8.52 7.83 -20.74
N GLY A 791 8.35 8.34 -19.52
CA GLY A 791 9.38 9.02 -18.74
C GLY A 791 9.59 10.49 -19.08
N ALA A 792 8.69 11.10 -19.86
CA ALA A 792 8.73 12.52 -20.17
C ALA A 792 8.21 13.37 -18.98
N ILE A 793 8.68 14.61 -18.90
CA ILE A 793 8.15 15.60 -17.95
C ILE A 793 6.92 16.23 -18.61
N VAL A 794 5.73 15.91 -18.12
CA VAL A 794 4.48 16.39 -18.70
C VAL A 794 3.97 17.60 -17.94
N ARG A 795 3.68 18.67 -18.67
CA ARG A 795 2.92 19.84 -18.20
C ARG A 795 1.59 19.87 -18.93
N ALA A 796 0.52 20.23 -18.27
CA ALA A 796 -0.78 20.31 -18.90
C ALA A 796 -1.59 21.50 -18.44
N PHE A 797 -2.47 21.98 -19.31
CA PHE A 797 -3.35 23.10 -19.06
C PHE A 797 -4.77 22.75 -19.49
N ASP A 798 -5.76 23.08 -18.67
CA ASP A 798 -7.18 23.11 -19.03
C ASP A 798 -7.82 24.32 -18.36
N THR A 799 -8.83 24.91 -19.00
CA THR A 799 -9.59 26.03 -18.42
C THR A 799 -10.40 25.59 -17.18
N ARG A 800 -10.67 24.28 -17.05
CA ARG A 800 -11.42 23.70 -15.93
C ARG A 800 -10.46 23.29 -14.81
N LEU A 801 -10.54 23.98 -13.68
CA LEU A 801 -9.72 23.68 -12.49
C LEU A 801 -10.00 22.29 -11.91
N GLU A 802 -11.20 21.74 -12.10
CA GLU A 802 -11.56 20.35 -11.73
C GLU A 802 -10.68 19.30 -12.43
N CYS A 803 -10.08 19.62 -13.57
CA CYS A 803 -9.15 18.71 -14.26
C CYS A 803 -7.77 18.63 -13.61
N ARG A 804 -7.45 19.53 -12.67
CA ARG A 804 -6.15 19.57 -11.98
C ARG A 804 -5.81 18.25 -11.30
N GLU A 805 -6.75 17.73 -10.50
CA GLU A 805 -6.54 16.47 -9.78
C GLU A 805 -6.34 15.30 -10.74
N GLN A 806 -7.06 15.28 -11.87
CA GLN A 806 -6.92 14.26 -12.90
C GLN A 806 -5.53 14.30 -13.55
N VAL A 807 -5.05 15.50 -13.92
CA VAL A 807 -3.71 15.70 -14.48
C VAL A 807 -2.61 15.29 -13.50
N GLU A 808 -2.69 15.75 -12.25
CA GLU A 808 -1.68 15.46 -11.23
C GLU A 808 -1.64 13.96 -10.87
N SER A 809 -2.80 13.28 -10.86
CA SER A 809 -2.88 11.83 -10.62
C SER A 809 -2.17 11.00 -11.69
N LEU A 810 -2.09 11.51 -12.92
CA LEU A 810 -1.42 10.88 -14.06
C LEU A 810 0.07 11.28 -14.17
N GLY A 811 0.59 12.02 -13.19
CA GLY A 811 1.98 12.45 -13.14
C GLY A 811 2.31 13.67 -14.00
N GLY A 812 1.31 14.45 -14.41
CA GLY A 812 1.51 15.75 -15.07
C GLY A 812 1.49 16.94 -14.10
N GLU A 813 2.15 18.02 -14.46
CA GLU A 813 2.10 19.31 -13.76
C GLU A 813 0.97 20.18 -14.34
N PHE A 814 -0.04 20.54 -13.53
CA PHE A 814 -1.13 21.41 -13.98
C PHE A 814 -0.73 22.88 -13.95
N LEU A 815 -0.80 23.56 -15.09
CA LEU A 815 -0.44 24.96 -15.25
C LEU A 815 -1.65 25.87 -15.05
N VAL A 816 -1.42 27.01 -14.39
CA VAL A 816 -2.42 28.05 -14.15
C VAL A 816 -1.83 29.39 -14.60
N PRO A 817 -2.58 30.27 -15.30
CA PRO A 817 -2.09 31.59 -15.66
C PRO A 817 -1.88 32.43 -14.38
N LYS A 818 -0.81 33.22 -14.34
CA LYS A 818 -0.52 34.11 -13.21
C LYS A 818 -1.29 35.42 -13.36
N PHE A 819 -2.07 35.77 -12.34
CA PHE A 819 -2.73 37.07 -12.20
C PHE A 819 -2.04 37.88 -11.09
N ASP A 820 -2.03 39.21 -11.22
CA ASP A 820 -1.52 40.09 -10.18
C ASP A 820 -2.56 40.15 -9.02
N GLU A 821 -2.08 40.23 -7.78
CA GLU A 821 -2.82 39.94 -6.53
C GLU A 821 -4.05 40.84 -6.22
N GLU A 822 -4.47 41.74 -7.12
CA GLU A 822 -5.57 42.70 -6.88
C GLU A 822 -6.94 42.30 -7.47
N ASP A 823 -7.03 41.23 -8.28
CA ASP A 823 -8.28 40.85 -8.99
C ASP A 823 -8.92 39.51 -8.53
N GLU A 824 -8.55 38.97 -7.36
CA GLU A 824 -9.05 37.67 -6.86
C GLU A 824 -10.51 37.67 -6.32
N GLU A 825 -11.28 38.76 -6.47
CA GLU A 825 -12.71 38.80 -6.13
C GLU A 825 -13.60 38.57 -7.37
N GLY A 826 -13.65 37.32 -7.84
CA GLY A 826 -14.52 36.91 -8.95
C GLY A 826 -15.00 35.47 -8.84
N ASP A 827 -16.10 35.27 -8.10
CA ASP A 827 -16.85 34.01 -8.03
C ASP A 827 -17.12 33.41 -9.42
N MET A 828 -16.66 32.17 -9.67
CA MET A 828 -17.05 31.37 -10.85
C MET A 828 -17.54 29.98 -10.42
N GLU A 829 -18.74 29.95 -9.84
CA GLU A 829 -19.52 28.72 -9.65
C GLU A 829 -20.21 28.27 -10.95
N GLY A 830 -20.01 27.00 -11.32
CA GLY A 830 -21.04 26.11 -11.88
C GLY A 830 -21.62 26.42 -13.26
N THR A 831 -21.08 25.81 -14.32
CA THR A 831 -21.83 25.08 -15.36
C THR A 831 -20.83 24.43 -16.34
N GLY A 832 -20.97 23.12 -16.59
CA GLY A 832 -20.03 22.28 -17.37
C GLY A 832 -19.97 22.53 -18.89
N TYR A 833 -20.06 23.78 -19.34
CA TYR A 833 -19.74 24.20 -20.71
C TYR A 833 -19.02 25.55 -20.71
N SER A 834 -17.81 25.56 -21.26
CA SER A 834 -16.89 26.71 -21.32
C SER A 834 -17.58 27.96 -21.88
N ARG A 835 -17.81 28.98 -21.04
CA ARG A 835 -18.13 30.34 -21.50
C ARG A 835 -16.84 31.05 -21.90
N LEU A 836 -16.93 31.92 -22.90
CA LEU A 836 -15.81 32.73 -23.40
C LEU A 836 -15.18 33.50 -22.24
N MET A 837 -13.89 33.24 -22.00
CA MET A 837 -13.06 33.88 -20.97
C MET A 837 -12.95 35.38 -21.21
N SER A 838 -12.68 36.17 -20.17
CA SER A 838 -12.35 37.60 -20.32
C SER A 838 -11.15 37.75 -21.25
N GLU A 839 -11.10 38.85 -22.01
CA GLU A 839 -10.02 39.12 -22.98
C GLU A 839 -8.65 39.12 -22.30
N GLU A 840 -8.59 39.58 -21.05
CA GLU A 840 -7.40 39.57 -20.20
C GLU A 840 -6.94 38.15 -19.82
N TYR A 841 -7.87 37.26 -19.44
CA TYR A 841 -7.54 35.87 -19.16
C TYR A 841 -6.97 35.19 -20.41
N TYR A 842 -7.58 35.45 -21.57
CA TYR A 842 -7.08 34.94 -22.85
C TYR A 842 -5.66 35.42 -23.14
N LEU A 843 -5.35 36.71 -22.92
CA LEU A 843 -3.98 37.22 -23.09
C LEU A 843 -2.98 36.53 -22.16
N LYS A 844 -3.34 36.31 -20.90
CA LYS A 844 -2.50 35.58 -19.92
C LYS A 844 -2.32 34.10 -20.24
N GLU A 845 -3.37 33.46 -20.76
CA GLU A 845 -3.30 32.09 -21.29
C GLU A 845 -2.33 31.99 -22.47
N MET A 846 -2.40 32.95 -23.41
CA MET A 846 -1.48 33.00 -24.56
C MET A 846 -0.04 33.31 -24.14
N GLU A 847 0.17 34.19 -23.15
CA GLU A 847 1.48 34.47 -22.55
C GLU A 847 2.08 33.18 -21.96
N LEU A 848 1.30 32.44 -21.17
CA LEU A 848 1.70 31.15 -20.61
C LEU A 848 2.11 30.15 -21.71
N PHE A 849 1.33 30.00 -22.78
CA PHE A 849 1.68 29.09 -23.87
C PHE A 849 2.96 29.50 -24.61
N SER A 850 3.17 30.80 -24.83
CA SER A 850 4.40 31.31 -25.44
C SER A 850 5.63 31.06 -24.56
N GLU A 851 5.51 31.19 -23.24
CA GLU A 851 6.56 30.83 -22.30
C GLU A 851 6.86 29.31 -22.31
N GLN A 852 5.81 28.48 -22.26
CA GLN A 852 5.99 27.03 -22.26
C GLN A 852 6.56 26.50 -23.59
N ALA A 853 6.22 27.13 -24.72
CA ALA A 853 6.74 26.75 -26.03
C ALA A 853 8.27 26.91 -26.13
N LYS A 854 8.88 27.82 -25.35
CA LYS A 854 10.36 27.96 -25.29
C LYS A 854 11.04 26.76 -24.63
N GLU A 855 10.34 26.10 -23.69
CA GLU A 855 10.92 25.02 -22.90
C GLU A 855 10.52 23.61 -23.36
N CYS A 856 9.31 23.45 -23.90
CA CYS A 856 8.76 22.16 -24.27
C CYS A 856 9.20 21.74 -25.67
N GLN A 857 9.57 20.47 -25.84
CA GLN A 857 9.95 19.91 -27.15
C GLN A 857 8.76 19.31 -27.88
N ILE A 858 7.73 18.90 -27.15
CA ILE A 858 6.50 18.38 -27.73
C ILE A 858 5.31 19.17 -27.19
N ILE A 859 4.43 19.62 -28.07
CA ILE A 859 3.14 20.22 -27.70
C ILE A 859 2.01 19.39 -28.31
N ILE A 860 1.08 18.91 -27.48
CA ILE A 860 -0.12 18.20 -27.90
C ILE A 860 -1.33 19.07 -27.60
N THR A 861 -2.09 19.44 -28.62
CA THR A 861 -3.26 20.32 -28.48
C THR A 861 -4.54 19.55 -28.73
N THR A 862 -5.53 19.71 -27.84
CA THR A 862 -6.77 18.92 -27.80
C THR A 862 -8.01 19.79 -27.58
N ALA A 863 -7.86 21.11 -27.59
CA ALA A 863 -8.94 22.04 -27.28
C ALA A 863 -9.92 22.12 -28.45
N ALA A 864 -11.07 21.45 -28.29
CA ALA A 864 -12.14 21.44 -29.29
C ALA A 864 -13.48 21.76 -28.64
N ILE A 865 -14.27 22.62 -29.28
CA ILE A 865 -15.64 22.94 -28.88
C ILE A 865 -16.57 22.43 -29.99
N PRO A 866 -17.49 21.51 -29.68
CA PRO A 866 -18.42 20.98 -30.69
C PRO A 866 -19.18 22.09 -31.41
N GLY A 867 -19.21 22.02 -32.75
CA GLY A 867 -19.92 22.98 -33.60
C GLY A 867 -19.25 24.36 -33.75
N ARG A 868 -18.04 24.55 -33.22
CA ARG A 868 -17.24 25.78 -33.39
C ARG A 868 -15.86 25.45 -33.96
N PRO A 869 -15.22 26.39 -34.69
CA PRO A 869 -13.82 26.23 -35.08
C PRO A 869 -12.92 26.14 -33.84
N ALA A 870 -11.84 25.37 -33.95
CA ALA A 870 -10.85 25.24 -32.88
C ALA A 870 -10.23 26.62 -32.54
N PRO A 871 -10.09 26.97 -31.25
CA PRO A 871 -9.42 28.21 -30.86
C PRO A 871 -7.93 28.14 -31.22
N LYS A 872 -7.38 29.24 -31.73
CA LYS A 872 -5.95 29.35 -32.04
C LYS A 872 -5.17 29.67 -30.76
N LEU A 873 -4.59 28.65 -30.15
CA LEU A 873 -3.88 28.74 -28.87
C LEU A 873 -2.35 28.76 -29.03
N ILE A 874 -1.84 28.16 -30.11
CA ILE A 874 -0.41 28.21 -30.45
C ILE A 874 -0.25 29.09 -31.69
N MET A 875 0.18 30.33 -31.47
CA MET A 875 0.45 31.30 -32.53
C MET A 875 1.82 31.09 -33.16
N LYS A 876 2.03 31.69 -34.34
CA LYS A 876 3.28 31.55 -35.10
C LYS A 876 4.52 31.91 -34.29
N ASP A 877 4.46 32.97 -33.50
CA ASP A 877 5.54 33.44 -32.63
C ASP A 877 5.91 32.42 -31.53
N ALA A 878 4.92 31.74 -30.96
CA ALA A 878 5.17 30.63 -30.02
C ALA A 878 5.87 29.45 -30.72
N VAL A 879 5.50 29.13 -31.96
CA VAL A 879 6.18 28.10 -32.77
C VAL A 879 7.61 28.51 -33.13
N ASP A 880 7.82 29.77 -33.52
CA ASP A 880 9.14 30.33 -33.85
C ASP A 880 10.12 30.25 -32.66
N ASN A 881 9.60 30.29 -31.43
CA ASN A 881 10.35 30.19 -30.18
C ASN A 881 10.68 28.77 -29.72
N MET A 882 10.11 27.73 -30.36
CA MET A 882 10.41 26.34 -30.02
C MET A 882 11.81 25.93 -30.49
N ALA A 883 12.42 24.97 -29.77
CA ALA A 883 13.70 24.42 -30.17
C ALA A 883 13.61 23.68 -31.53
N PRO A 884 14.65 23.72 -32.39
CA PRO A 884 14.70 22.89 -33.59
C PRO A 884 14.57 21.40 -33.28
N GLY A 885 13.81 20.68 -34.09
CA GLY A 885 13.46 19.27 -33.89
C GLY A 885 12.24 19.05 -32.97
N SER A 886 11.58 20.12 -32.51
CA SER A 886 10.34 20.02 -31.72
C SER A 886 9.16 19.56 -32.57
N VAL A 887 8.14 19.01 -31.90
CA VAL A 887 6.95 18.44 -32.54
C VAL A 887 5.69 19.04 -31.96
N ILE A 888 4.76 19.43 -32.81
CA ILE A 888 3.40 19.81 -32.42
C ILE A 888 2.44 18.75 -32.97
N VAL A 889 1.59 18.18 -32.12
CA VAL A 889 0.49 17.31 -32.55
C VAL A 889 -0.84 18.01 -32.28
N ASP A 890 -1.58 18.30 -33.33
CA ASP A 890 -2.84 19.04 -33.28
C ASP A 890 -4.04 18.11 -33.49
N LEU A 891 -4.66 17.70 -32.38
CA LEU A 891 -5.84 16.82 -32.41
C LEU A 891 -7.11 17.56 -32.86
N ALA A 892 -7.10 18.89 -32.88
CA ALA A 892 -8.24 19.70 -33.30
C ALA A 892 -8.19 20.06 -34.80
N ALA A 893 -7.28 19.46 -35.57
CA ALA A 893 -7.04 19.73 -36.99
C ALA A 893 -8.31 19.69 -37.85
N SER A 894 -9.22 18.75 -37.59
CA SER A 894 -10.50 18.59 -38.32
C SER A 894 -11.43 19.81 -38.20
N THR A 895 -11.26 20.64 -37.18
CA THR A 895 -12.04 21.86 -36.93
C THR A 895 -11.22 23.14 -37.14
N GLY A 896 -10.10 23.04 -37.85
CA GLY A 896 -9.20 24.14 -38.18
C GLY A 896 -7.88 24.14 -37.40
N GLY A 897 -7.76 23.34 -36.33
CA GLY A 897 -6.54 23.17 -35.53
C GLY A 897 -6.29 24.25 -34.48
N ASN A 898 -5.71 23.88 -33.35
CA ASN A 898 -5.30 24.82 -32.30
C ASN A 898 -4.01 25.60 -32.63
N CYS A 899 -3.17 25.08 -33.52
CA CYS A 899 -1.98 25.80 -33.99
C CYS A 899 -2.31 26.65 -35.23
N GLN A 900 -1.80 27.88 -35.29
CA GLN A 900 -2.00 28.78 -36.42
C GLN A 900 -1.43 28.22 -37.73
N LEU A 901 -0.36 27.43 -37.64
CA LEU A 901 0.35 26.82 -38.76
C LEU A 901 -0.17 25.40 -39.11
N THR A 902 -1.26 24.95 -38.50
CA THR A 902 -1.85 23.64 -38.79
C THR A 902 -2.36 23.56 -40.24
N LYS A 903 -1.97 22.48 -40.93
CA LYS A 903 -2.50 22.09 -42.25
C LYS A 903 -3.27 20.77 -42.10
N PRO A 904 -4.61 20.82 -41.94
CA PRO A 904 -5.41 19.63 -41.66
C PRO A 904 -5.15 18.49 -42.64
N GLY A 905 -5.08 17.26 -42.12
CA GLY A 905 -4.85 16.03 -42.89
C GLY A 905 -3.38 15.78 -43.26
N SER A 906 -2.45 16.70 -42.95
CA SER A 906 -1.05 16.58 -43.36
C SER A 906 -0.07 16.79 -42.19
N THR A 907 1.12 16.22 -42.34
CA THR A 907 2.27 16.51 -41.49
C THR A 907 3.28 17.29 -42.31
N TRP A 908 3.77 18.40 -41.78
CA TRP A 908 4.77 19.22 -42.47
C TRP A 908 5.71 19.88 -41.47
N THR A 909 6.92 20.20 -41.94
CA THR A 909 7.93 20.87 -41.12
C THR A 909 7.98 22.36 -41.47
N TYR A 910 7.70 23.20 -40.48
CA TYR A 910 7.77 24.65 -40.59
C TYR A 910 9.21 25.13 -40.38
N ASP A 911 9.71 25.94 -41.31
CA ASP A 911 11.06 26.52 -41.33
C ASP A 911 12.21 25.51 -41.13
N GLN A 912 11.99 24.24 -41.53
CA GLN A 912 12.91 23.12 -41.26
C GLN A 912 13.23 22.91 -39.76
N ARG A 913 12.39 23.45 -38.86
CA ARG A 913 12.63 23.49 -37.41
C ARG A 913 11.60 22.69 -36.62
N VAL A 914 10.31 22.97 -36.80
CA VAL A 914 9.24 22.35 -35.99
C VAL A 914 8.34 21.52 -36.91
N THR A 915 8.13 20.26 -36.57
CA THR A 915 7.22 19.39 -37.32
C THR A 915 5.82 19.46 -36.71
N ILE A 916 4.84 19.81 -37.55
CA ILE A 916 3.43 19.93 -37.15
C ILE A 916 2.68 18.74 -37.73
N VAL A 917 2.14 17.90 -36.86
CA VAL A 917 1.32 16.72 -37.15
C VAL A 917 -0.15 17.08 -36.98
N ALA A 918 -0.90 17.06 -38.07
CA ALA A 918 -2.31 17.46 -38.09
C ALA A 918 -3.21 16.40 -38.75
N TYR A 919 -2.98 15.13 -38.42
CA TYR A 919 -3.83 14.03 -38.88
C TYR A 919 -5.22 14.14 -38.24
N ASP A 920 -6.26 14.00 -39.06
CA ASP A 920 -7.66 13.95 -38.65
C ASP A 920 -8.17 12.50 -38.42
N ASN A 921 -7.28 11.52 -38.61
CA ASN A 921 -7.57 10.08 -38.57
C ASN A 921 -6.66 9.30 -37.62
N LEU A 922 -6.19 9.91 -36.53
CA LEU A 922 -5.25 9.26 -35.58
C LEU A 922 -5.76 7.95 -34.99
N SER A 923 -7.07 7.82 -34.74
CA SER A 923 -7.66 6.55 -34.29
C SER A 923 -7.56 5.45 -35.36
N SER A 924 -7.64 5.80 -36.65
CA SER A 924 -7.48 4.87 -37.78
C SER A 924 -6.07 4.28 -37.85
N ARG A 925 -5.06 5.05 -37.43
CA ARG A 925 -3.65 4.60 -37.35
C ARG A 925 -3.40 3.56 -36.25
N MET A 926 -4.41 3.27 -35.43
CA MET A 926 -4.48 2.13 -34.51
C MET A 926 -5.75 1.32 -34.75
N SER A 927 -6.01 1.01 -36.02
CA SER A 927 -7.26 0.44 -36.52
C SER A 927 -7.73 -0.81 -35.77
N TRP A 928 -6.83 -1.73 -35.40
CA TRP A 928 -7.18 -2.93 -34.63
C TRP A 928 -7.84 -2.56 -33.28
N GLN A 929 -7.16 -1.72 -32.49
CA GLN A 929 -7.64 -1.31 -31.16
C GLN A 929 -8.90 -0.43 -31.28
N ALA A 930 -8.91 0.48 -32.27
CA ALA A 930 -10.03 1.38 -32.50
C ALA A 930 -11.30 0.67 -32.94
N SER A 931 -11.18 -0.32 -33.83
CA SER A 931 -12.30 -1.18 -34.24
C SER A 931 -12.80 -2.03 -33.07
N SER A 932 -11.89 -2.58 -32.26
CA SER A 932 -12.26 -3.39 -31.09
C SER A 932 -13.03 -2.58 -30.03
N MET A 933 -12.58 -1.35 -29.73
CA MET A 933 -13.29 -0.47 -28.79
C MET A 933 -14.63 0.01 -29.35
N TYR A 934 -14.68 0.39 -30.63
CA TYR A 934 -15.92 0.80 -31.29
C TYR A 934 -16.94 -0.35 -31.35
N ALA A 935 -16.51 -1.55 -31.76
CA ALA A 935 -17.35 -2.74 -31.79
C ALA A 935 -17.92 -3.09 -30.41
N ASN A 936 -17.15 -2.91 -29.33
CA ASN A 936 -17.65 -3.05 -27.96
C ASN A 936 -18.72 -2.01 -27.64
N ASN A 937 -18.51 -0.73 -27.98
CA ASN A 937 -19.54 0.31 -27.80
C ASN A 937 -20.83 -0.06 -28.55
N MET A 938 -20.70 -0.51 -29.79
CA MET A 938 -21.82 -0.91 -30.64
C MET A 938 -22.54 -2.16 -30.14
N ALA A 939 -21.82 -3.14 -29.61
CA ALA A 939 -22.44 -4.33 -29.07
C ALA A 939 -23.17 -4.04 -27.74
N ASN A 940 -22.63 -3.16 -26.88
CA ASN A 940 -23.36 -2.66 -25.71
C ASN A 940 -24.60 -1.83 -26.11
N LEU A 941 -24.52 -1.10 -27.22
CA LEU A 941 -25.67 -0.39 -27.79
C LEU A 941 -26.73 -1.37 -28.29
N LEU A 942 -26.33 -2.44 -28.99
CA LEU A 942 -27.25 -3.49 -29.41
C LEU A 942 -27.88 -4.22 -28.22
N ASP A 943 -27.15 -4.45 -27.13
CA ASP A 943 -27.70 -5.01 -25.88
C ASP A 943 -28.79 -4.09 -25.27
N LEU A 944 -28.64 -2.76 -25.40
CA LEU A 944 -29.67 -1.80 -24.98
C LEU A 944 -30.91 -1.84 -25.88
N LEU A 945 -30.70 -1.92 -27.20
CA LEU A 945 -31.76 -1.86 -28.21
C LEU A 945 -32.49 -3.19 -28.42
N CYS A 946 -31.87 -4.32 -28.06
CA CYS A 946 -32.41 -5.66 -28.23
C CYS A 946 -32.84 -6.26 -26.88
N LYS A 947 -34.07 -5.97 -26.44
CA LYS A 947 -34.66 -6.56 -25.23
C LYS A 947 -35.56 -7.74 -25.59
N GLU A 948 -35.49 -8.83 -24.82
CA GLU A 948 -36.34 -10.04 -25.01
C GLU A 948 -36.29 -10.64 -26.43
N HIS A 949 -35.10 -10.67 -27.05
CA HIS A 949 -34.92 -11.14 -28.44
C HIS A 949 -35.74 -10.36 -29.49
N LYS A 950 -36.00 -9.08 -29.24
CA LYS A 950 -36.62 -8.16 -30.20
C LYS A 950 -35.86 -6.84 -30.23
N PHE A 951 -35.72 -6.29 -31.43
CA PHE A 951 -35.19 -4.94 -31.63
C PHE A 951 -36.30 -3.91 -31.42
N VAL A 952 -36.11 -2.99 -30.47
CA VAL A 952 -37.10 -1.96 -30.11
C VAL A 952 -36.41 -0.62 -29.89
N LEU A 953 -36.84 0.42 -30.61
CA LEU A 953 -36.43 1.80 -30.38
C LEU A 953 -37.37 2.47 -29.36
N ASP A 954 -37.06 2.27 -28.07
CA ASP A 954 -37.83 2.84 -26.97
C ASP A 954 -37.57 4.35 -26.82
N MET A 955 -38.47 5.19 -27.33
CA MET A 955 -38.33 6.65 -27.30
C MET A 955 -38.55 7.27 -25.91
N GLU A 956 -38.98 6.49 -24.91
CA GLU A 956 -39.00 6.90 -23.50
C GLU A 956 -37.61 6.78 -22.85
N ASP A 957 -36.75 5.93 -23.41
CA ASP A 957 -35.38 5.79 -22.96
C ASP A 957 -34.56 7.04 -23.36
N PRO A 958 -33.99 7.81 -22.42
CA PRO A 958 -33.29 9.05 -22.74
C PRO A 958 -32.04 8.86 -23.62
N VAL A 959 -31.41 7.68 -23.59
CA VAL A 959 -30.23 7.41 -24.43
C VAL A 959 -30.69 7.17 -25.87
N VAL A 960 -31.70 6.33 -26.05
CA VAL A 960 -32.32 6.06 -27.37
C VAL A 960 -32.91 7.33 -27.94
N ARG A 961 -33.69 8.08 -27.16
CA ARG A 961 -34.25 9.37 -27.57
C ARG A 961 -33.18 10.39 -27.94
N GLY A 962 -32.04 10.39 -27.23
CA GLY A 962 -30.93 11.31 -27.47
C GLY A 962 -30.22 11.07 -28.80
N MET A 963 -29.97 9.80 -29.15
CA MET A 963 -29.24 9.43 -30.37
C MET A 963 -30.13 9.26 -31.61
N THR A 964 -31.42 8.92 -31.45
CA THR A 964 -32.33 8.76 -32.60
C THR A 964 -32.67 10.12 -33.20
N VAL A 965 -32.15 10.39 -34.40
CA VAL A 965 -32.32 11.66 -35.12
C VAL A 965 -33.38 11.58 -36.23
N VAL A 966 -33.64 10.39 -36.77
CA VAL A 966 -34.74 10.11 -37.70
C VAL A 966 -35.42 8.81 -37.30
N LEU A 967 -36.76 8.83 -37.18
CA LEU A 967 -37.60 7.67 -36.90
C LEU A 967 -38.89 7.76 -37.71
N ASP A 968 -39.27 6.69 -38.42
CA ASP A 968 -40.54 6.59 -39.16
C ASP A 968 -40.85 7.82 -40.04
N ASN A 969 -39.92 8.17 -40.93
CA ASN A 969 -39.99 9.35 -41.83
C ASN A 969 -40.13 10.70 -41.12
N THR A 970 -39.77 10.77 -39.83
CA THR A 970 -39.86 12.00 -39.03
C THR A 970 -38.50 12.31 -38.41
N ILE A 971 -38.04 13.56 -38.57
CA ILE A 971 -36.82 14.04 -37.91
C ILE A 971 -37.15 14.32 -36.44
N THR A 972 -36.47 13.64 -35.53
CA THR A 972 -36.67 13.71 -34.08
C THR A 972 -35.62 14.58 -33.38
N TRP A 973 -34.65 15.11 -34.11
CA TRP A 973 -33.64 16.05 -33.62
C TRP A 973 -34.18 17.51 -33.59
N PRO A 974 -33.89 18.32 -32.55
CA PRO A 974 -33.11 18.01 -31.35
C PRO A 974 -33.94 17.32 -30.25
N PRO A 975 -33.29 16.52 -29.36
CA PRO A 975 -33.96 15.92 -28.21
C PRO A 975 -34.42 16.98 -27.19
N PRO A 976 -35.46 16.70 -26.38
CA PRO A 976 -35.91 17.58 -25.32
C PRO A 976 -34.76 17.90 -24.34
N LYS A 977 -34.75 19.12 -23.78
CA LYS A 977 -33.71 19.55 -22.83
C LYS A 977 -33.60 18.67 -21.58
N SER A 978 -34.69 17.99 -21.18
CA SER A 978 -34.71 17.04 -20.06
C SER A 978 -33.81 15.82 -20.29
N VAL A 979 -33.56 15.45 -21.55
CA VAL A 979 -32.71 14.31 -21.94
C VAL A 979 -31.22 14.70 -21.93
N THR A 980 -30.92 16.00 -22.08
CA THR A 980 -29.55 16.54 -22.20
C THR A 980 -29.03 17.20 -20.91
N GLN A 981 -29.88 17.44 -19.91
CA GLN A 981 -29.47 18.06 -18.63
C GLN A 981 -29.45 17.06 -17.46
N THR A 982 -28.26 16.77 -16.95
CA THR A 982 -28.08 16.37 -15.56
C THR A 982 -28.38 17.58 -14.67
N LYS A 983 -29.55 17.60 -14.01
CA LYS A 983 -29.75 18.47 -12.84
C LYS A 983 -28.80 17.97 -11.74
N ALA A 984 -27.60 18.55 -11.66
CA ALA A 984 -26.94 18.68 -10.37
C ALA A 984 -27.80 19.65 -9.55
N THR A 985 -28.76 19.12 -8.80
CA THR A 985 -29.48 19.92 -7.81
C THR A 985 -28.65 19.87 -6.54
N PRO A 986 -28.04 20.98 -6.09
CA PRO A 986 -27.45 21.03 -4.77
C PRO A 986 -28.62 20.95 -3.79
N THR A 987 -28.76 19.80 -3.13
CA THR A 987 -29.74 19.67 -2.05
C THR A 987 -29.13 20.37 -0.84
N GLN A 988 -29.39 21.67 -0.75
CA GLN A 988 -29.20 22.46 0.46
C GLN A 988 -30.10 21.87 1.55
N SER A 989 -29.54 21.06 2.45
CA SER A 989 -30.04 20.98 3.81
C SER A 989 -29.46 22.16 4.58
N SER A 990 -30.34 23.08 4.92
CA SER A 990 -30.07 24.27 5.72
C SER A 990 -29.46 23.89 7.07
N ASN A 991 -28.19 24.23 7.29
CA ASN A 991 -27.69 24.58 8.61
C ASN A 991 -27.10 25.98 8.54
N GLN A 992 -27.67 26.84 9.38
CA GLN A 992 -27.40 28.27 9.44
C GLN A 992 -25.91 28.56 9.68
N LYS A 993 -25.42 29.57 8.97
CA LYS A 993 -24.13 30.25 9.17
C LYS A 993 -23.82 30.45 10.66
N LYS A 994 -22.77 29.78 11.13
CA LYS A 994 -21.85 30.29 12.17
C LYS A 994 -20.42 29.99 11.75
N GLU A 995 -19.77 31.07 11.29
CA GLU A 995 -18.33 31.33 11.21
C GLU A 995 -17.40 30.18 10.80
N SER A 996 -17.06 30.19 9.52
CA SER A 996 -15.98 29.41 8.91
C SER A 996 -14.60 29.92 9.36
N LYS A 997 -13.96 29.22 10.30
CA LYS A 997 -12.49 29.10 10.31
C LYS A 997 -12.11 27.89 9.44
N LYS A 998 -11.23 28.14 8.47
CA LYS A 998 -10.59 27.17 7.56
C LYS A 998 -10.35 25.82 8.25
N LYS A 999 -10.92 24.75 7.68
CA LYS A 999 -10.51 23.36 7.91
C LYS A 999 -9.83 22.88 6.64
N ASP A 1000 -8.55 22.57 6.76
CA ASP A 1000 -7.73 21.97 5.72
C ASP A 1000 -8.30 20.63 5.25
N LEU A 1001 -8.49 20.50 3.95
CA LEU A 1001 -8.77 19.24 3.26
C LEU A 1001 -7.43 18.53 3.01
N ILE A 1002 -7.26 17.35 3.59
CA ILE A 1002 -6.04 16.55 3.46
C ILE A 1002 -6.12 15.72 2.18
N ILE A 1003 -5.40 16.18 1.14
CA ILE A 1003 -4.95 15.37 0.01
C ILE A 1003 -3.78 14.52 0.51
N VAL A 1004 -3.91 13.18 0.52
CA VAL A 1004 -2.78 12.28 0.81
C VAL A 1004 -2.03 12.02 -0.49
N GLN A 1005 -1.05 12.87 -0.79
CA GLN A 1005 0.03 12.53 -1.71
C GLN A 1005 0.83 11.35 -1.16
N LYS A 1006 1.28 10.47 -2.07
CA LYS A 1006 2.31 9.44 -1.84
C LYS A 1006 3.40 10.01 -0.92
N ALA A 1007 3.55 9.43 0.27
CA ALA A 1007 4.42 9.98 1.30
C ALA A 1007 5.89 10.02 0.85
N LYS A 1008 6.34 11.18 0.36
CA LYS A 1008 7.72 11.62 0.60
C LYS A 1008 7.91 11.63 2.12
N ALA A 1009 9.06 11.18 2.62
CA ALA A 1009 9.43 11.28 4.02
C ALA A 1009 9.00 12.66 4.56
N PRO A 1010 8.30 12.75 5.70
CA PRO A 1010 7.72 14.01 6.11
C PRO A 1010 8.85 15.03 6.25
N SER A 1011 8.82 16.07 5.40
CA SER A 1011 9.55 17.31 5.62
C SER A 1011 8.98 17.95 6.88
N MET A 1012 9.36 17.42 8.04
CA MET A 1012 8.86 17.87 9.34
C MET A 1012 9.40 19.27 9.68
N PHE A 1013 10.33 19.80 8.88
CA PHE A 1013 11.04 21.04 9.17
C PHE A 1013 10.55 22.26 8.37
N SER A 1014 9.83 22.12 7.25
CA SER A 1014 9.62 23.27 6.34
C SER A 1014 8.23 23.92 6.33
N LYS A 1015 7.23 23.44 7.08
CA LYS A 1015 5.91 24.13 7.15
C LYS A 1015 5.22 24.19 8.52
N ARG A 1016 5.73 23.53 9.57
CA ARG A 1016 5.09 23.52 10.90
C ARG A 1016 5.77 24.34 12.00
N LEU A 1017 6.89 25.00 11.71
CA LEU A 1017 7.55 25.83 12.72
C LEU A 1017 6.84 27.18 12.95
N PHE A 1018 5.96 27.61 12.03
CA PHE A 1018 5.27 28.91 12.10
C PHE A 1018 3.75 28.82 12.34
N ASP A 1019 3.13 27.63 12.30
CA ASP A 1019 1.69 27.45 12.59
C ASP A 1019 1.41 26.98 14.04
N LEU A 1020 2.42 26.97 14.92
CA LEU A 1020 2.24 26.71 16.35
C LEU A 1020 1.78 27.98 17.04
N ALA A 1021 0.47 28.15 17.21
CA ALA A 1021 -0.11 29.27 17.97
C ALA A 1021 -1.19 28.80 18.95
N THR A 1022 -0.87 27.82 19.81
CA THR A 1022 -1.55 27.70 21.11
C THR A 1022 -0.54 27.96 22.23
N VAL A 1023 -0.99 28.63 23.29
CA VAL A 1023 -0.16 28.94 24.48
C VAL A 1023 0.42 27.65 25.10
N GLY A 1024 -0.32 26.54 24.99
CA GLY A 1024 0.11 25.23 25.47
C GLY A 1024 1.32 24.67 24.73
N ASP A 1025 1.37 24.81 23.40
CA ASP A 1025 2.48 24.30 22.60
C ASP A 1025 3.77 25.12 22.82
N PHE A 1026 3.65 26.44 22.96
CA PHE A 1026 4.78 27.29 23.36
C PHE A 1026 5.29 26.96 24.76
N CYS A 1027 4.40 26.74 25.73
CA CYS A 1027 4.79 26.29 27.06
C CYS A 1027 5.48 24.93 27.01
N ALA A 1028 5.01 23.98 26.18
CA ALA A 1028 5.65 22.68 26.03
C ALA A 1028 7.05 22.78 25.42
N ILE A 1029 7.23 23.59 24.37
CA ILE A 1029 8.55 23.84 23.76
C ILE A 1029 9.47 24.55 24.74
N PHE A 1030 8.98 25.56 25.47
CA PHE A 1030 9.77 26.27 26.46
C PHE A 1030 10.17 25.37 27.64
N CYS A 1031 9.26 24.51 28.12
CA CYS A 1031 9.56 23.49 29.11
C CYS A 1031 10.56 22.46 28.58
N PHE A 1032 10.46 22.08 27.30
CA PHE A 1032 11.40 21.15 26.67
C PHE A 1032 12.80 21.76 26.55
N ILE A 1033 12.91 22.98 26.01
CA ILE A 1033 14.17 23.73 25.95
C ILE A 1033 14.72 23.96 27.35
N GLY A 1034 13.87 24.38 28.30
CA GLY A 1034 14.23 24.59 29.70
C GLY A 1034 14.77 23.32 30.36
N PHE A 1035 14.16 22.16 30.10
CA PHE A 1035 14.66 20.87 30.55
C PHE A 1035 16.07 20.59 30.02
N PHE A 1036 16.32 20.78 28.73
CA PHE A 1036 17.66 20.56 28.15
C PHE A 1036 18.70 21.59 28.62
N VAL A 1037 18.30 22.83 28.87
CA VAL A 1037 19.16 23.86 29.47
C VAL A 1037 19.55 23.45 30.89
N ILE A 1038 18.60 23.01 31.71
CA ILE A 1038 18.86 22.49 33.06
C ILE A 1038 19.79 21.28 33.00
N VAL A 1039 19.51 20.31 32.13
CA VAL A 1039 20.39 19.14 31.93
C VAL A 1039 21.79 19.60 31.52
N GLY A 1040 21.94 20.58 30.64
CA GLY A 1040 23.24 21.12 30.23
C GLY A 1040 24.03 21.80 31.36
N PHE A 1041 23.35 22.44 32.32
CA PHE A 1041 24.02 23.07 33.47
C PHE A 1041 24.47 22.07 34.54
N PHE A 1042 23.73 20.97 34.74
CA PHE A 1042 23.93 20.06 35.87
C PHE A 1042 24.44 18.67 35.50
N ALA A 1043 24.40 18.28 34.22
CA ALA A 1043 24.82 16.95 33.80
C ALA A 1043 26.30 16.87 33.36
N PRO A 1044 26.98 15.74 33.60
CA PRO A 1044 28.33 15.51 33.12
C PRO A 1044 28.42 15.48 31.58
N ILE A 1045 29.56 15.93 31.04
CA ILE A 1045 29.83 15.96 29.59
C ILE A 1045 29.66 14.57 28.93
N SER A 1046 30.09 13.50 29.60
CA SER A 1046 29.93 12.12 29.12
C SER A 1046 28.46 11.73 28.93
N PHE A 1047 27.59 12.12 29.86
CA PHE A 1047 26.15 11.89 29.74
C PHE A 1047 25.53 12.74 28.62
N VAL A 1048 25.96 14.00 28.47
CA VAL A 1048 25.49 14.87 27.37
C VAL A 1048 25.79 14.25 26.01
N ASN A 1049 26.98 13.65 25.82
CA ASN A 1049 27.32 12.95 24.58
C ASN A 1049 26.43 11.72 24.34
N GLN A 1050 26.17 10.91 25.36
CA GLN A 1050 25.27 9.76 25.23
C GLN A 1050 23.83 10.20 24.94
N LEU A 1051 23.39 11.29 25.56
CA LEU A 1051 22.07 11.88 25.31
C LEU A 1051 21.97 12.40 23.87
N LEU A 1052 23.04 12.99 23.34
CA LEU A 1052 23.12 13.38 21.93
C LEU A 1052 23.00 12.17 21.00
N TYR A 1053 23.72 11.08 21.26
CA TYR A 1053 23.61 9.85 20.47
C TYR A 1053 22.20 9.26 20.53
N PHE A 1054 21.57 9.24 21.71
CA PHE A 1054 20.19 8.79 21.87
C PHE A 1054 19.21 9.60 21.02
N ILE A 1055 19.34 10.93 21.03
CA ILE A 1055 18.46 11.82 20.26
C ILE A 1055 18.68 11.67 18.75
N LEU A 1056 19.93 11.66 18.30
CA LEU A 1056 20.27 11.48 16.87
C LEU A 1056 19.82 10.11 16.35
N ALA A 1057 20.06 9.05 17.14
CA ALA A 1057 19.56 7.72 16.83
C ALA A 1057 18.02 7.69 16.81
N GLY A 1058 17.36 8.43 17.70
CA GLY A 1058 15.91 8.60 17.68
C GLY A 1058 15.40 9.23 16.37
N PHE A 1059 16.03 10.33 15.93
CA PHE A 1059 15.69 10.96 14.64
C PHE A 1059 15.95 10.04 13.45
N LEU A 1060 17.11 9.40 13.40
CA LEU A 1060 17.46 8.48 12.32
C LEU A 1060 16.50 7.29 12.29
N GLY A 1061 16.24 6.68 13.45
CA GLY A 1061 15.29 5.59 13.62
C GLY A 1061 13.89 5.98 13.15
N PHE A 1062 13.44 7.20 13.46
CA PHE A 1062 12.16 7.70 12.99
C PHE A 1062 12.04 7.66 11.45
N TYR A 1063 13.02 8.20 10.73
CA TYR A 1063 12.98 8.23 9.26
C TYR A 1063 13.11 6.83 8.63
N LEU A 1064 13.95 5.96 9.19
CA LEU A 1064 14.16 4.60 8.66
C LEU A 1064 12.89 3.75 8.77
N ILE A 1065 12.19 3.86 9.90
CA ILE A 1065 11.06 3.02 10.25
C ILE A 1065 9.77 3.53 9.60
N TRP A 1066 9.62 4.85 9.47
CA TRP A 1066 8.47 5.45 8.77
C TRP A 1066 8.41 5.06 7.30
N ALA A 1067 9.55 4.74 6.68
CA ALA A 1067 9.64 4.34 5.28
C ALA A 1067 9.25 2.87 5.01
N VAL A 1068 8.92 2.08 6.05
CA VAL A 1068 8.63 0.64 5.92
C VAL A 1068 7.23 0.40 5.37
N GLU A 1069 7.14 -0.43 4.33
CA GLU A 1069 5.86 -0.87 3.74
C GLU A 1069 4.99 -1.61 4.77
N PRO A 1070 3.65 -1.39 4.80
CA PRO A 1070 2.75 -2.04 5.76
C PRO A 1070 2.81 -3.57 5.77
N ALA A 1071 3.13 -4.19 4.62
CA ALA A 1071 3.29 -5.64 4.49
C ALA A 1071 4.43 -6.20 5.35
N LEU A 1072 5.40 -5.36 5.74
CA LEU A 1072 6.58 -5.74 6.51
C LEU A 1072 6.49 -5.36 7.99
N PHE A 1073 5.35 -4.89 8.49
CA PHE A 1073 5.23 -4.52 9.91
C PHE A 1073 5.45 -5.68 10.90
N SER A 1074 4.99 -6.89 10.59
CA SER A 1074 5.25 -8.08 11.41
C SER A 1074 6.74 -8.48 11.38
N PRO A 1075 7.38 -8.58 10.20
CA PRO A 1075 8.84 -8.72 10.11
C PRO A 1075 9.62 -7.61 10.83
N LEU A 1076 9.21 -6.35 10.72
CA LEU A 1076 9.84 -5.21 11.40
C LEU A 1076 9.74 -5.32 12.93
N MET A 1077 8.55 -5.66 13.46
CA MET A 1077 8.37 -5.87 14.90
C MET A 1077 9.32 -6.95 15.38
N SER A 1078 9.34 -8.11 14.71
CA SER A 1078 10.24 -9.21 15.06
C SER A 1078 11.72 -8.84 14.92
N THR A 1079 12.10 -8.09 13.88
CA THR A 1079 13.49 -7.62 13.68
C THR A 1079 13.93 -6.69 14.81
N SER A 1080 13.05 -5.78 15.23
CA SER A 1080 13.31 -4.87 16.34
C SER A 1080 13.57 -5.64 17.63
N ASN A 1081 12.87 -6.77 17.83
CA ASN A 1081 13.09 -7.65 18.96
C ASN A 1081 14.45 -8.34 18.88
N SER A 1082 14.85 -8.80 17.69
CA SER A 1082 16.19 -9.34 17.48
C SER A 1082 17.26 -8.32 17.84
N LEU A 1083 17.08 -7.06 17.39
CA LEU A 1083 17.98 -5.96 17.72
C LEU A 1083 17.98 -5.65 19.22
N SER A 1084 16.85 -5.80 19.92
CA SER A 1084 16.80 -5.66 21.39
C SER A 1084 17.66 -6.69 22.12
N GLY A 1085 17.99 -7.81 21.48
CA GLY A 1085 18.96 -8.76 21.97
C GLY A 1085 20.38 -8.19 22.13
N VAL A 1086 20.68 -6.99 21.62
CA VAL A 1086 21.94 -6.26 21.84
C VAL A 1086 22.23 -6.03 23.32
N VAL A 1087 21.21 -6.08 24.18
CA VAL A 1087 21.35 -6.10 25.65
C VAL A 1087 22.39 -7.12 26.09
N ILE A 1088 22.59 -8.24 25.38
CA ILE A 1088 23.66 -9.22 25.62
C ILE A 1088 25.05 -8.59 25.87
N LEU A 1089 25.35 -7.44 25.24
CA LEU A 1089 26.62 -6.71 25.45
C LEU A 1089 26.76 -6.26 26.91
N GLY A 1090 25.68 -5.81 27.54
CA GLY A 1090 25.67 -5.45 28.96
C GLY A 1090 25.99 -6.66 29.84
N GLY A 1091 25.34 -7.79 29.60
CA GLY A 1091 25.66 -9.05 30.29
C GLY A 1091 27.13 -9.48 30.12
N ILE A 1092 27.70 -9.35 28.92
CA ILE A 1092 29.12 -9.65 28.65
C ILE A 1092 30.04 -8.75 29.48
N LEU A 1093 29.77 -7.44 29.53
CA LEU A 1093 30.56 -6.49 30.32
C LEU A 1093 30.61 -6.83 31.81
N MET A 1094 29.58 -7.51 32.32
CA MET A 1094 29.40 -7.79 33.74
C MET A 1094 29.85 -9.19 34.16
N ALA A 1095 30.10 -10.11 33.22
CA ALA A 1095 30.41 -11.52 33.48
C ALA A 1095 31.89 -11.80 33.85
N SER A 1096 32.62 -10.80 34.35
CA SER A 1096 34.09 -10.80 34.45
C SER A 1096 34.67 -11.20 35.83
N GLU A 1097 33.84 -11.56 36.81
CA GLU A 1097 34.25 -11.91 38.18
C GLU A 1097 34.52 -13.43 38.40
N PRO A 1098 35.05 -13.86 39.57
CA PRO A 1098 35.19 -15.28 39.90
C PRO A 1098 33.86 -16.08 39.82
N SER A 1099 33.94 -17.34 39.43
CA SER A 1099 32.78 -18.22 39.25
C SER A 1099 31.90 -18.30 40.51
N GLY A 1100 30.61 -17.97 40.37
CA GLY A 1100 29.60 -18.09 41.44
C GLY A 1100 29.23 -16.81 42.20
N SER A 1101 29.75 -15.62 41.83
CA SER A 1101 29.25 -14.35 42.40
C SER A 1101 27.78 -14.09 41.98
N PRO A 1102 26.96 -13.45 42.83
CA PRO A 1102 25.58 -13.07 42.46
C PRO A 1102 25.51 -12.23 41.19
N THR A 1103 26.50 -11.35 40.98
CA THR A 1103 26.67 -10.56 39.74
C THR A 1103 26.78 -11.46 38.52
N ASN A 1104 27.68 -12.45 38.57
CA ASN A 1104 27.89 -13.38 37.46
C ASN A 1104 26.66 -14.22 37.17
N VAL A 1105 25.93 -14.69 38.18
CA VAL A 1105 24.69 -15.46 37.97
C VAL A 1105 23.63 -14.61 37.25
N LEU A 1106 23.47 -13.35 37.66
CA LEU A 1106 22.54 -12.42 37.02
C LEU A 1106 22.98 -12.03 35.61
N ALA A 1107 24.27 -11.76 35.41
CA ALA A 1107 24.85 -11.44 34.10
C ALA A 1107 24.73 -12.63 33.13
N CYS A 1108 25.04 -13.85 33.57
CA CYS A 1108 24.86 -15.08 32.78
C CYS A 1108 23.38 -15.31 32.44
N SER A 1109 22.47 -15.01 33.37
CA SER A 1109 21.03 -15.08 33.12
C SER A 1109 20.60 -14.04 32.08
N ALA A 1110 21.11 -12.81 32.17
CA ALA A 1110 20.86 -11.76 31.17
C ALA A 1110 21.40 -12.14 29.78
N ILE A 1111 22.60 -12.75 29.72
CA ILE A 1111 23.17 -13.29 28.46
C ILE A 1111 22.24 -14.38 27.90
N ALA A 1112 21.83 -15.34 28.72
CA ALA A 1112 20.95 -16.43 28.29
C ALA A 1112 19.63 -15.90 27.72
N VAL A 1113 18.97 -14.98 28.44
CA VAL A 1113 17.70 -14.37 28.04
C VAL A 1113 17.87 -13.50 26.78
N SER A 1114 18.91 -12.67 26.70
CA SER A 1114 19.18 -11.85 25.51
C SER A 1114 19.48 -12.71 24.29
N THR A 1115 20.16 -13.84 24.47
CA THR A 1115 20.46 -14.78 23.39
C THR A 1115 19.20 -15.42 22.81
N ILE A 1116 18.15 -15.65 23.61
CA ILE A 1116 16.83 -16.07 23.11
C ILE A 1116 16.31 -15.06 22.09
N ASN A 1117 16.39 -13.76 22.41
CA ASN A 1117 15.94 -12.70 21.51
C ASN A 1117 16.78 -12.60 20.25
N VAL A 1118 18.11 -12.67 20.36
CA VAL A 1118 19.00 -12.63 19.20
C VAL A 1118 18.69 -13.81 18.26
N VAL A 1119 18.82 -15.04 18.77
CA VAL A 1119 18.73 -16.24 17.94
C VAL A 1119 17.29 -16.48 17.48
N GLY A 1120 16.35 -16.43 18.41
CA GLY A 1120 14.93 -16.64 18.11
C GLY A 1120 14.35 -15.56 17.22
N GLY A 1121 14.66 -14.28 17.51
CA GLY A 1121 14.18 -13.14 16.73
C GLY A 1121 14.73 -13.13 15.31
N PHE A 1122 16.04 -13.30 15.10
CA PHE A 1122 16.61 -13.31 13.75
C PHE A 1122 16.11 -14.51 12.94
N SER A 1123 16.03 -15.69 13.57
CA SER A 1123 15.54 -16.91 12.91
C SER A 1123 14.10 -16.76 12.42
N ILE A 1124 13.21 -16.23 13.27
CA ILE A 1124 11.81 -16.10 12.89
C ILE A 1124 11.58 -14.97 11.89
N SER A 1125 12.31 -13.87 12.03
CA SER A 1125 12.24 -12.76 11.07
C SER A 1125 12.72 -13.20 9.69
N TYR A 1126 13.83 -13.93 9.62
CA TYR A 1126 14.32 -14.48 8.36
C TYR A 1126 13.35 -15.50 7.77
N ARG A 1127 12.79 -16.40 8.59
CA ARG A 1127 11.77 -17.38 8.18
C ARG A 1127 10.55 -16.69 7.55
N MET A 1128 10.05 -15.60 8.14
CA MET A 1128 8.95 -14.81 7.57
C MET A 1128 9.32 -14.22 6.21
N LEU A 1129 10.48 -13.57 6.11
CA LEU A 1129 10.92 -12.91 4.88
C LEU A 1129 11.15 -13.89 3.72
N LEU A 1130 11.52 -15.14 4.01
CA LEU A 1130 11.63 -16.18 2.99
C LEU A 1130 10.28 -16.58 2.35
N MET A 1131 9.17 -16.36 3.04
CA MET A 1131 7.83 -16.66 2.54
C MET A 1131 7.35 -15.66 1.49
N PHE A 1132 7.85 -14.41 1.55
CA PHE A 1132 7.51 -13.39 0.55
C PHE A 1132 8.19 -13.73 -0.79
N LYS A 1133 7.36 -14.12 -1.76
CA LYS A 1133 7.76 -14.45 -3.13
C LYS A 1133 6.97 -13.60 -4.13
N LYS A 1134 7.63 -13.21 -5.21
CA LYS A 1134 6.99 -12.56 -6.35
C LYS A 1134 6.34 -13.63 -7.23
N GLU A 1135 5.35 -13.26 -8.02
CA GLU A 1135 4.85 -14.12 -9.09
C GLU A 1135 6.00 -14.44 -10.07
N GLU A 1136 6.19 -15.73 -10.37
CA GLU A 1136 7.21 -16.25 -11.31
C GLU A 1136 6.66 -16.34 -12.73
#